data_AF-A0A5E4NGQ3-F1
#
_entry.id   AF-A0A5E4NGQ3-F1
#
_cell.length_a   1.000
_cell.length_b   1.000
_cell.length_c   1.000
_cell.angle_alpha   90.00
_cell.angle_beta   90.00
_cell.angle_gamma   90.00
#
_symmetry.space_group_name_H-M   'P 1'
#
loop_
_entity.id
_entity.type
_entity.pdbx_description
1 polymer ?
#
loop_
_entity_poly.entity_id
_entity_poly.type
_entity_poly.pdbx_seq_one_letter_code
_entity_poly.pdbx_strand_id
1 'polypeptide(L)'
;MSCLPWVGRELYEKRESPLEMLLTTIEVYLNKRPKKHINMLRIWSTDVPHPQEEYLECLWNQIKKLKHDSWTETIIPRPYLTFDNVLCEALQHNLPVIAPPPHHNACVYPMPWVVYRMFDYTDVTDGHIMPGAHSIERFLVEEHLQQIIDMSSKNRKECATNLMNFVHKNKVPLEYCIVEVIFGLMFHQPKPKYLEVMFGSVFIELSKLSTNTMPLVLAQTTEILYSRIESMHVCAFDRFVSWFAYHLSNFKFSWSWQEWADCLALDPEHPKPKFVREVLQKAMRLSFYERMRDIVPPDFEPLLPQKPEPKFKFGEDNTSAPGQFLSNTLLVKIRNKITPEEIIEVLKEPLMLESGEIIEPVDTTLSNPVKIDAFVQTLLFIASKSFSHAFAAITKFINVFKALGATDEGQLQILRSTFDLWSADQQMLTVLIDKMLKTQIIECSSVANWIFSKEMIPDFTKLYIWDILSLTINKMSRHVDRLTRELNEAREKLRTTATATINTSDDSDTETDKAETKPSRPSTTTFGGQVPMDVEDNVTEEMVERMEEKLEMAQADQKNLFLIVFQRFIMILSEHLVKCDTDGKPFDTYWYKYTIGRLQQVFLAHHEQVQKYSSTLEGLLFTQDLDMHILEVFHQFLALRS
;
A
#
# COMPACT_ATOMS: atom_id res chain seq x y z
N MET A 1 24.78 13.42 14.72
CA MET A 1 24.91 14.36 13.59
C MET A 1 23.79 15.38 13.59
N SER A 2 22.51 14.97 13.61
CA SER A 2 21.37 15.89 13.60
C SER A 2 21.39 16.92 14.74
N CYS A 3 22.01 16.68 15.89
CA CYS A 3 22.07 17.71 16.96
C CYS A 3 23.11 18.82 16.71
N LEU A 4 24.07 18.65 15.80
CA LEU A 4 25.17 19.59 15.56
C LEU A 4 24.73 20.98 15.03
N PRO A 5 23.63 21.17 14.29
CA PRO A 5 23.12 22.49 13.95
C PRO A 5 22.75 23.32 15.19
N TRP A 6 22.32 22.67 16.26
CA TRP A 6 21.96 23.35 17.50
C TRP A 6 23.17 23.67 18.37
N VAL A 7 24.10 22.73 18.54
CA VAL A 7 25.17 22.80 19.56
C VAL A 7 26.59 22.75 18.98
N GLY A 8 26.75 22.52 17.68
CA GLY A 8 28.04 22.25 17.04
C GLY A 8 29.04 23.39 17.19
N ARG A 9 28.58 24.64 17.08
CA ARG A 9 29.41 25.83 17.31
C ARG A 9 30.00 25.85 18.72
N GLU A 10 29.16 25.67 19.74
CA GLU A 10 29.56 25.68 21.15
C GLU A 10 30.55 24.53 21.46
N LEU A 11 30.30 23.33 20.93
CA LEU A 11 31.20 22.19 21.08
C LEU A 11 32.55 22.43 20.38
N TYR A 12 32.54 23.06 19.21
CA TYR A 12 33.75 23.39 18.47
C TYR A 12 34.57 24.44 19.22
N GLU A 13 33.95 25.52 19.69
CA GLU A 13 34.63 26.60 20.43
C GLU A 13 35.23 26.11 21.78
N LYS A 14 34.53 25.22 22.50
CA LYS A 14 35.00 24.72 23.82
C LYS A 14 35.87 23.47 23.76
N ARG A 15 35.63 22.58 22.79
CA ARG A 15 36.18 21.21 22.73
C ARG A 15 36.46 20.79 21.28
N GLU A 16 37.16 21.64 20.53
CA GLU A 16 37.52 21.43 19.11
C GLU A 16 38.13 20.05 18.86
N SER A 17 39.24 19.71 19.51
CA SER A 17 39.98 18.47 19.24
C SER A 17 39.13 17.20 19.46
N PRO A 18 38.39 17.02 20.57
CA PRO A 18 37.45 15.91 20.73
C PRO A 18 36.36 15.87 19.65
N LEU A 19 35.83 17.03 19.23
CA LEU A 19 34.82 17.09 18.18
C LEU A 19 35.41 16.65 16.82
N GLU A 20 36.62 17.09 16.47
CA GLU A 20 37.30 16.68 15.24
C GLU A 20 37.58 15.17 15.20
N MET A 21 38.00 14.59 16.33
CA MET A 21 38.17 13.14 16.44
C MET A 21 36.85 12.38 16.23
N LEU A 22 35.75 12.89 16.79
CA LEU A 22 34.43 12.33 16.59
C LEU A 22 33.98 12.42 15.13
N LEU A 23 34.15 13.58 14.48
CA LEU A 23 33.82 13.80 13.07
C LEU A 23 34.63 12.87 12.15
N THR A 24 35.93 12.69 12.42
CA THR A 24 36.78 11.75 11.69
C THR A 24 36.29 10.31 11.86
N THR A 25 35.90 9.92 13.08
CA THR A 25 35.37 8.59 13.37
C THR A 25 34.05 8.34 12.62
N ILE A 26 33.17 9.34 12.58
CA ILE A 26 31.92 9.30 11.82
C ILE A 26 32.22 9.11 10.33
N GLU A 27 33.16 9.87 9.76
CA GLU A 27 33.53 9.75 8.34
C GLU A 27 34.05 8.36 7.99
N VAL A 28 34.93 7.79 8.82
CA VAL A 28 35.44 6.42 8.63
C VAL A 28 34.31 5.39 8.70
N TYR A 29 33.35 5.57 9.62
CA TYR A 29 32.19 4.68 9.72
C TYR A 29 31.31 4.79 8.47
N LEU A 30 30.94 6.01 8.06
CA LEU A 30 30.07 6.24 6.89
C LEU A 30 30.67 5.67 5.61
N ASN A 31 31.99 5.80 5.40
CA ASN A 31 32.68 5.26 4.24
C ASN A 31 32.66 3.72 4.15
N LYS A 32 32.40 3.02 5.27
CA LYS A 32 32.33 1.56 5.32
C LYS A 32 30.91 1.00 5.26
N ARG A 33 29.88 1.85 5.33
CA ARG A 33 28.49 1.38 5.39
C ARG A 33 28.04 0.74 4.08
N PRO A 34 27.30 -0.37 4.13
CA PRO A 34 26.70 -0.94 2.94
C PRO A 34 25.57 -0.06 2.43
N LYS A 35 25.53 0.15 1.12
CA LYS A 35 24.54 1.01 0.43
C LYS A 35 23.51 0.22 -0.38
N LYS A 36 23.37 -1.09 -0.09
CA LYS A 36 22.52 -2.00 -0.87
C LYS A 36 21.04 -1.61 -0.83
N HIS A 37 20.57 -0.93 0.21
CA HIS A 37 19.15 -0.54 0.33
C HIS A 37 18.75 0.64 -0.58
N ILE A 38 19.69 1.45 -1.09
CA ILE A 38 19.38 2.72 -1.78
C ILE A 38 18.46 2.49 -2.99
N ASN A 39 18.80 1.53 -3.85
CA ASN A 39 18.07 1.27 -5.10
C ASN A 39 16.60 0.86 -4.88
N MET A 40 16.28 0.27 -3.72
CA MET A 40 14.93 -0.14 -3.34
C MET A 40 14.11 0.99 -2.72
N LEU A 41 14.78 2.04 -2.20
CA LEU A 41 14.13 3.11 -1.45
C LEU A 41 14.04 4.43 -2.22
N ARG A 42 14.88 4.64 -3.23
CA ARG A 42 14.89 5.86 -4.04
C ARG A 42 13.61 6.00 -4.87
N ILE A 43 13.15 7.25 -5.02
CA ILE A 43 11.95 7.56 -5.81
C ILE A 43 12.23 7.63 -7.30
N TRP A 44 13.41 8.12 -7.68
CA TRP A 44 13.87 8.10 -9.07
C TRP A 44 15.13 7.27 -9.20
N SER A 45 15.21 6.50 -10.28
CA SER A 45 16.39 5.69 -10.59
C SER A 45 17.53 6.46 -11.23
N THR A 46 17.29 7.72 -11.60
CA THR A 46 18.27 8.63 -12.19
C THR A 46 18.71 9.69 -11.19
N ASP A 47 19.97 10.11 -11.28
CA ASP A 47 20.53 11.16 -10.41
C ASP A 47 20.35 12.58 -10.99
N VAL A 48 19.71 12.69 -12.15
CA VAL A 48 19.50 13.95 -12.85
C VAL A 48 18.00 14.26 -12.88
N PRO A 49 17.58 15.50 -12.53
CA PRO A 49 18.42 16.63 -12.13
C PRO A 49 18.85 16.61 -10.65
N HIS A 50 18.23 15.77 -9.81
CA HIS A 50 18.58 15.68 -8.39
C HIS A 50 18.83 14.23 -7.95
N PRO A 51 20.00 13.93 -7.37
CA PRO A 51 20.26 12.62 -6.79
C PRO A 51 19.35 12.38 -5.59
N GLN A 52 18.89 11.14 -5.46
CA GLN A 52 18.15 10.67 -4.28
C GLN A 52 19.15 10.06 -3.30
N GLU A 53 19.69 10.91 -2.41
CA GLU A 53 20.82 10.56 -1.54
C GLU A 53 20.40 9.72 -0.32
N GLU A 54 21.30 8.85 0.12
CA GLU A 54 21.16 8.14 1.39
C GLU A 54 21.18 9.15 2.56
N TYR A 55 20.29 8.97 3.53
CA TYR A 55 20.03 10.00 4.53
C TYR A 55 21.23 10.42 5.39
N LEU A 56 22.13 9.49 5.75
CA LEU A 56 23.31 9.83 6.54
C LEU A 56 24.38 10.47 5.67
N GLU A 57 24.50 10.09 4.40
CA GLU A 57 25.40 10.77 3.46
C GLU A 57 24.97 12.19 3.18
N CYS A 58 23.67 12.39 2.92
CA CYS A 58 23.09 13.71 2.73
C CYS A 58 23.32 14.59 3.96
N LEU A 59 23.00 14.08 5.16
CA LEU A 59 23.21 14.80 6.41
C LEU A 59 24.71 15.03 6.68
N TRP A 60 25.58 14.10 6.33
CA TRP A 60 27.03 14.30 6.48
C TRP A 60 27.55 15.42 5.60
N ASN A 61 27.10 15.49 4.35
CA ASN A 61 27.44 16.59 3.44
C ASN A 61 26.93 17.93 3.99
N GLN A 62 25.73 17.97 4.58
CA GLN A 62 25.18 19.15 5.25
C GLN A 62 26.00 19.58 6.47
N ILE A 63 26.45 18.64 7.29
CA ILE A 63 27.31 18.93 8.45
C ILE A 63 28.70 19.40 8.00
N LYS A 64 29.30 18.82 6.96
CA LYS A 64 30.56 19.30 6.40
C LYS A 64 30.45 20.74 5.91
N LYS A 65 29.36 21.07 5.21
CA LYS A 65 29.08 22.46 4.79
C LYS A 65 28.87 23.39 5.99
N LEU A 66 28.09 22.99 6.99
CA LEU A 66 27.91 23.78 8.21
C LEU A 66 29.24 24.06 8.92
N LYS A 67 30.11 23.05 9.03
CA LYS A 67 31.46 23.22 9.59
C LYS A 67 32.29 24.19 8.76
N HIS A 68 32.29 24.03 7.43
CA HIS A 68 32.98 24.96 6.52
C HIS A 68 32.48 26.40 6.69
N ASP A 69 31.19 26.58 6.94
CA ASP A 69 30.56 27.87 7.19
C ASP A 69 30.67 28.31 8.66
N SER A 70 31.70 27.83 9.37
CA SER A 70 32.01 28.18 10.76
C SER A 70 30.87 27.92 11.75
N TRP A 71 30.12 26.84 11.54
CA TRP A 71 28.98 26.44 12.35
C TRP A 71 27.87 27.50 12.42
N THR A 72 27.71 28.28 11.35
CA THR A 72 26.71 29.34 11.25
C THR A 72 25.53 28.88 10.41
N GLU A 73 24.31 29.16 10.88
CA GLU A 73 23.05 28.88 10.17
C GLU A 73 22.03 29.99 10.45
N THR A 74 20.95 30.05 9.67
CA THR A 74 19.99 31.17 9.71
C THR A 74 18.54 30.78 10.06
N ILE A 75 18.27 29.51 10.35
CA ILE A 75 16.92 28.96 10.50
C ILE A 75 16.54 28.74 11.95
N ILE A 76 17.45 28.35 12.85
CA ILE A 76 17.09 28.02 14.23
C ILE A 76 16.80 29.31 15.00
N PRO A 77 15.58 29.49 15.56
CA PRO A 77 15.36 30.57 16.51
C PRO A 77 16.09 30.23 17.81
N ARG A 78 16.88 31.19 18.31
CA ARG A 78 17.66 31.03 19.55
C ARG A 78 17.21 32.05 20.61
N PRO A 79 16.02 31.91 21.21
CA PRO A 79 15.49 32.87 22.19
C PRO A 79 16.42 33.08 23.38
N TYR A 80 17.20 32.08 23.77
CA TYR A 80 18.16 32.19 24.88
C TYR A 80 19.22 33.28 24.66
N LEU A 81 19.50 33.70 23.42
CA LEU A 81 20.43 34.79 23.12
C LEU A 81 19.95 36.14 23.68
N THR A 82 18.65 36.37 23.85
CA THR A 82 18.15 37.61 24.49
C THR A 82 18.34 37.62 26.00
N PHE A 83 18.69 36.46 26.59
CA PHE A 83 18.89 36.28 28.03
C PHE A 83 20.36 36.05 28.39
N ASP A 84 21.29 36.41 27.50
CA ASP A 84 22.72 36.15 27.68
C ASP A 84 23.25 36.68 29.02
N ASN A 85 22.85 37.90 29.40
CA ASN A 85 23.19 38.52 30.69
C ASN A 85 22.75 37.72 31.92
N VAL A 86 21.70 36.90 31.81
CA VAL A 86 21.18 36.06 32.90
C VAL A 86 21.83 34.68 32.85
N LEU A 87 21.91 34.09 31.65
CA LEU A 87 22.38 32.72 31.47
C LEU A 87 23.90 32.58 31.65
N CYS A 88 24.68 33.64 31.43
CA CYS A 88 26.12 33.65 31.69
C CYS A 88 26.46 33.51 33.19
N GLU A 89 25.58 33.96 34.08
CA GLU A 89 25.76 33.86 35.53
C GLU A 89 25.27 32.51 36.09
N ALA A 90 24.51 31.75 35.31
CA ALA A 90 23.95 30.47 35.74
C ALA A 90 25.03 29.38 35.82
N LEU A 91 24.95 28.54 36.88
CA LEU A 91 25.83 27.40 37.04
C LEU A 91 25.48 26.28 36.04
N GLN A 92 26.50 25.78 35.34
CA GLN A 92 26.34 24.63 34.44
C GLN A 92 26.27 23.31 35.22
N HIS A 93 25.59 22.33 34.63
CA HIS A 93 25.47 20.98 35.19
C HIS A 93 26.26 19.97 34.35
N ASN A 94 26.91 19.02 35.01
CA ASN A 94 27.55 17.89 34.34
C ASN A 94 26.51 16.81 34.08
N LEU A 95 26.48 16.30 32.85
CA LEU A 95 25.70 15.11 32.52
C LEU A 95 26.36 13.86 33.13
N PRO A 96 25.57 12.89 33.61
CA PRO A 96 26.10 11.58 33.98
C PRO A 96 26.66 10.87 32.73
N VAL A 97 27.52 9.87 32.95
CA VAL A 97 28.00 9.03 31.85
C VAL A 97 26.81 8.25 31.26
N ILE A 98 26.50 8.48 29.99
CA ILE A 98 25.42 7.80 29.27
C ILE A 98 26.04 6.64 28.50
N ALA A 99 25.73 5.41 28.92
CA ALA A 99 26.10 4.20 28.18
C ALA A 99 24.89 3.77 27.30
N PRO A 100 25.06 3.66 25.96
CA PRO A 100 24.01 3.11 25.11
C PRO A 100 23.66 1.67 25.52
N PRO A 101 22.37 1.31 25.59
CA PRO A 101 21.97 -0.07 25.86
C PRO A 101 22.59 -1.05 24.84
N PRO A 102 23.07 -2.23 25.27
CA PRO A 102 23.63 -3.22 24.36
C PRO A 102 22.56 -3.80 23.43
N HIS A 103 22.98 -4.18 22.22
CA HIS A 103 22.10 -4.81 21.24
C HIS A 103 21.61 -6.19 21.73
N HIS A 104 20.35 -6.50 21.43
CA HIS A 104 19.76 -7.85 21.56
C HIS A 104 18.78 -8.11 20.40
N ASN A 105 18.45 -9.38 20.15
CA ASN A 105 17.63 -9.78 18.99
C ASN A 105 16.22 -9.17 18.96
N ALA A 106 15.67 -8.78 20.11
CA ALA A 106 14.38 -8.06 20.18
C ALA A 106 14.47 -6.54 19.91
N CYS A 107 15.68 -5.97 19.72
CA CYS A 107 15.83 -4.57 19.37
C CYS A 107 15.29 -4.33 17.95
N VAL A 108 14.49 -3.28 17.79
CA VAL A 108 14.01 -2.81 16.49
C VAL A 108 14.57 -1.42 16.23
N TYR A 109 15.39 -1.28 15.18
CA TYR A 109 15.96 -0.01 14.76
C TYR A 109 15.15 0.58 13.60
N PRO A 110 15.14 1.92 13.45
CA PRO A 110 14.60 2.56 12.25
C PRO A 110 15.29 2.04 10.99
N MET A 111 14.50 1.83 9.93
CA MET A 111 15.05 1.49 8.61
C MET A 111 15.83 2.69 8.05
N PRO A 112 16.84 2.46 7.20
CA PRO A 112 17.45 3.54 6.42
C PRO A 112 16.40 4.16 5.49
N TRP A 113 16.62 5.41 5.10
CA TRP A 113 15.79 6.07 4.09
C TRP A 113 16.63 6.83 3.09
N VAL A 114 15.98 7.18 1.98
CA VAL A 114 16.54 8.02 0.94
C VAL A 114 15.85 9.37 1.00
N VAL A 115 16.63 10.45 0.92
CA VAL A 115 16.12 11.81 0.97
C VAL A 115 15.41 12.11 -0.34
N TYR A 116 14.11 12.40 -0.24
CA TYR A 116 13.33 12.86 -1.38
C TYR A 116 13.80 14.25 -1.79
N ARG A 117 14.16 14.42 -3.06
CA ARG A 117 14.58 15.71 -3.58
C ARG A 117 13.99 15.95 -4.95
N MET A 118 13.28 17.06 -5.11
CA MET A 118 12.67 17.42 -6.40
C MET A 118 12.92 18.85 -6.84
N PHE A 119 13.18 19.77 -5.89
CA PHE A 119 13.35 21.19 -6.16
C PHE A 119 14.75 21.71 -5.83
N ASP A 120 15.18 22.69 -6.61
CA ASP A 120 16.29 23.59 -6.28
C ASP A 120 15.91 25.08 -6.46
N TYR A 121 16.91 25.96 -6.40
CA TYR A 121 16.71 27.41 -6.49
C TYR A 121 16.25 27.88 -7.89
N THR A 122 16.41 27.06 -8.93
CA THR A 122 16.00 27.39 -10.31
C THR A 122 14.50 27.20 -10.54
N ASP A 123 13.86 26.38 -9.71
CA ASP A 123 12.42 26.12 -9.77
C ASP A 123 11.57 27.26 -9.16
N VAL A 124 12.19 28.11 -8.34
CA VAL A 124 11.50 29.09 -7.50
C VAL A 124 11.38 30.44 -8.21
N THR A 125 10.15 30.92 -8.40
CA THR A 125 9.86 32.14 -9.17
C THR A 125 9.60 33.40 -8.34
N ASP A 126 9.51 33.29 -7.01
CA ASP A 126 9.03 34.36 -6.12
C ASP A 126 10.15 35.23 -5.49
N GLY A 127 11.41 34.99 -5.87
CA GLY A 127 12.57 35.77 -5.44
C GLY A 127 13.21 35.31 -4.11
N HIS A 128 12.60 34.39 -3.36
CA HIS A 128 13.27 33.74 -2.25
C HIS A 128 14.27 32.68 -2.77
N ILE A 129 15.43 32.57 -2.12
CA ILE A 129 16.41 31.56 -2.49
C ILE A 129 16.13 30.29 -1.70
N MET A 130 15.85 29.19 -2.39
CA MET A 130 15.73 27.89 -1.76
C MET A 130 17.09 27.44 -1.19
N PRO A 131 17.17 27.02 0.08
CA PRO A 131 18.38 26.42 0.62
C PRO A 131 18.82 25.20 -0.21
N GLY A 132 20.08 25.14 -0.62
CA GLY A 132 20.61 24.04 -1.42
C GLY A 132 20.53 22.68 -0.70
N ALA A 133 20.52 21.57 -1.44
CA ALA A 133 20.33 20.23 -0.89
C ALA A 133 21.34 19.87 0.23
N HIS A 134 22.58 20.32 0.11
CA HIS A 134 23.64 20.12 1.13
C HIS A 134 23.79 21.30 2.10
N SER A 135 22.86 22.24 2.16
CA SER A 135 22.81 23.25 3.23
C SER A 135 22.03 22.68 4.42
N ILE A 136 22.49 22.99 5.63
CA ILE A 136 21.83 22.49 6.84
C ILE A 136 20.45 23.11 7.04
N GLU A 137 20.25 24.32 6.53
CA GLU A 137 18.96 25.00 6.51
C GLU A 137 17.89 24.17 5.80
N ARG A 138 18.24 23.46 4.72
CA ARG A 138 17.31 22.57 4.02
C ARG A 138 16.81 21.45 4.94
N PHE A 139 17.73 20.79 5.65
CA PHE A 139 17.40 19.75 6.63
C PHE A 139 16.52 20.28 7.77
N LEU A 140 16.87 21.45 8.34
CA LEU A 140 16.14 22.03 9.47
C LEU A 140 14.71 22.45 9.09
N VAL A 141 14.52 23.01 7.90
CA VAL A 141 13.20 23.38 7.39
C VAL A 141 12.34 22.13 7.21
N GLU A 142 12.87 21.10 6.56
CA GLU A 142 12.15 19.85 6.29
C GLU A 142 11.78 19.11 7.57
N GLU A 143 12.73 18.98 8.50
CA GLU A 143 12.49 18.34 9.79
C GLU A 143 11.38 19.06 10.58
N HIS A 144 11.41 20.39 10.62
CA HIS A 144 10.39 21.16 11.33
C HIS A 144 9.01 21.10 10.63
N LEU A 145 8.96 21.16 9.30
CA LEU A 145 7.70 20.97 8.57
C LEU A 145 7.12 19.56 8.79
N GLN A 146 7.98 18.54 8.80
CA GLN A 146 7.57 17.17 9.12
C GLN A 146 7.04 17.07 10.56
N GLN A 147 7.69 17.71 11.55
CA GLN A 147 7.19 17.74 12.93
C GLN A 147 5.81 18.42 13.03
N ILE A 148 5.57 19.49 12.27
CA ILE A 148 4.24 20.13 12.20
C ILE A 148 3.19 19.13 11.69
N ILE A 149 3.50 18.41 10.61
CA ILE A 149 2.61 17.36 10.06
C ILE A 149 2.39 16.26 11.10
N ASP A 150 3.44 15.83 11.78
CA ASP A 150 3.37 14.79 12.80
C ASP A 150 2.39 15.15 13.92
N MET A 151 2.44 16.39 14.41
CA MET A 151 1.58 16.90 15.48
C MET A 151 0.13 17.12 15.06
N SER A 152 -0.14 17.38 13.77
CA SER A 152 -1.45 17.85 13.28
C SER A 152 -2.08 16.97 12.19
N SER A 153 -1.48 15.82 11.86
CA SER A 153 -1.91 14.89 10.79
C SER A 153 -3.37 14.44 10.86
N LYS A 154 -3.98 14.44 12.05
CA LYS A 154 -5.39 14.06 12.26
C LYS A 154 -6.39 15.18 11.92
N ASN A 155 -5.92 16.42 11.81
CA ASN A 155 -6.75 17.59 11.54
C ASN A 155 -6.17 18.39 10.37
N ARG A 156 -6.65 18.11 9.16
CA ARG A 156 -6.12 18.70 7.91
C ARG A 156 -6.12 20.23 7.87
N LYS A 157 -7.11 20.89 8.49
CA LYS A 157 -7.22 22.36 8.51
C LYS A 157 -6.18 22.99 9.43
N GLU A 158 -6.02 22.41 10.61
CA GLU A 158 -4.99 22.80 11.58
C GLU A 158 -3.60 22.53 11.01
N CYS A 159 -3.39 21.38 10.38
CA CYS A 159 -2.14 21.05 9.70
C CYS A 159 -1.76 22.09 8.64
N ALA A 160 -2.68 22.39 7.71
CA ALA A 160 -2.44 23.41 6.69
C ALA A 160 -2.18 24.80 7.30
N THR A 161 -2.92 25.17 8.34
CA THR A 161 -2.74 26.47 9.03
C THR A 161 -1.37 26.56 9.70
N ASN A 162 -0.95 25.51 10.41
CA ASN A 162 0.33 25.46 11.11
C ASN A 162 1.50 25.46 10.12
N LEU A 163 1.39 24.75 8.99
CA LEU A 163 2.38 24.78 7.92
C LEU A 163 2.55 26.20 7.35
N MET A 164 1.46 26.90 7.05
CA MET A 164 1.51 28.28 6.54
C MET A 164 1.98 29.31 7.58
N ASN A 165 1.93 28.96 8.87
CA ASN A 165 2.42 29.79 9.99
C ASN A 165 3.85 29.41 10.43
N PHE A 166 4.61 28.74 9.57
CA PHE A 166 6.02 28.44 9.80
C PHE A 166 6.80 29.71 10.21
N VAL A 167 7.56 29.62 11.30
CA VAL A 167 8.21 30.76 11.98
C VAL A 167 9.12 31.57 11.03
N HIS A 168 9.76 30.89 10.07
CA HIS A 168 10.69 31.51 9.13
C HIS A 168 10.17 31.54 7.69
N LYS A 169 8.85 31.64 7.52
CA LYS A 169 8.19 31.65 6.21
C LYS A 169 8.71 32.70 5.22
N ASN A 170 9.27 33.81 5.71
CA ASN A 170 9.84 34.88 4.86
C ASN A 170 11.32 34.66 4.49
N LYS A 171 11.97 33.60 4.99
CA LYS A 171 13.38 33.29 4.71
C LYS A 171 13.56 32.22 3.64
N VAL A 172 12.49 31.50 3.31
CA VAL A 172 12.50 30.36 2.40
C VAL A 172 11.26 30.42 1.51
N PRO A 173 11.31 29.82 0.31
CA PRO A 173 10.12 29.64 -0.51
C PRO A 173 9.22 28.56 0.12
N LEU A 174 8.43 28.97 1.12
CA LEU A 174 7.73 28.08 2.05
C LEU A 174 6.81 27.10 1.32
N GLU A 175 6.02 27.57 0.35
CA GLU A 175 5.11 26.72 -0.41
C GLU A 175 5.84 25.58 -1.12
N TYR A 176 6.99 25.84 -1.73
CA TYR A 176 7.81 24.80 -2.36
C TYR A 176 8.33 23.79 -1.33
N CYS A 177 8.82 24.27 -0.17
CA CYS A 177 9.27 23.38 0.91
C CYS A 177 8.13 22.52 1.46
N ILE A 178 6.93 23.08 1.66
CA ILE A 178 5.75 22.33 2.12
C ILE A 178 5.38 21.25 1.10
N VAL A 179 5.31 21.62 -0.18
CA VAL A 179 4.91 20.70 -1.25
C VAL A 179 5.90 19.54 -1.37
N GLU A 180 7.20 19.83 -1.34
CA GLU A 180 8.23 18.80 -1.39
C GLU A 180 8.22 17.88 -0.17
N VAL A 181 8.05 18.42 1.05
CA VAL A 181 7.94 17.59 2.26
C VAL A 181 6.71 16.68 2.20
N ILE A 182 5.56 17.20 1.78
CA ILE A 182 4.33 16.39 1.68
C ILE A 182 4.49 15.28 0.63
N PHE A 183 5.07 15.57 -0.54
CA PHE A 183 5.34 14.54 -1.54
C PHE A 183 6.42 13.55 -1.09
N GLY A 184 7.47 14.00 -0.41
CA GLY A 184 8.48 13.12 0.17
C GLY A 184 7.89 12.14 1.18
N LEU A 185 6.93 12.58 2.01
CA LEU A 185 6.19 11.72 2.93
C LEU A 185 5.21 10.78 2.22
N MET A 186 4.55 11.25 1.15
CA MET A 186 3.62 10.45 0.35
C MET A 186 4.34 9.36 -0.46
N PHE A 187 5.50 9.67 -1.03
CA PHE A 187 6.27 8.72 -1.84
C PHE A 187 7.25 7.88 -1.04
N HIS A 188 7.39 8.13 0.28
CA HIS A 188 8.27 7.40 1.18
C HIS A 188 8.16 5.87 1.04
N GLN A 189 9.31 5.20 0.92
CA GLN A 189 9.42 3.74 0.95
C GLN A 189 9.95 3.29 2.33
N PRO A 190 9.49 2.15 2.89
CA PRO A 190 8.60 1.16 2.28
C PRO A 190 7.12 1.56 2.20
N LYS A 191 6.64 2.33 3.17
CA LYS A 191 5.26 2.80 3.24
C LYS A 191 5.18 4.22 3.80
N PRO A 192 4.22 5.05 3.37
CA PRO A 192 4.00 6.35 3.98
C PRO A 192 3.62 6.19 5.45
N LYS A 193 4.06 7.13 6.29
CA LYS A 193 3.70 7.15 7.72
C LYS A 193 2.20 7.38 7.95
N TYR A 194 1.55 8.08 7.03
CA TYR A 194 0.14 8.48 7.11
C TYR A 194 -0.67 7.91 5.96
N LEU A 195 -1.99 7.82 6.14
CA LEU A 195 -2.89 7.45 5.05
C LEU A 195 -2.79 8.45 3.90
N GLU A 196 -2.72 7.94 2.66
CA GLU A 196 -2.47 8.75 1.46
C GLU A 196 -3.49 9.89 1.28
N VAL A 197 -4.76 9.65 1.63
CA VAL A 197 -5.83 10.65 1.58
C VAL A 197 -5.56 11.88 2.45
N MET A 198 -4.78 11.74 3.53
CA MET A 198 -4.42 12.85 4.40
C MET A 198 -3.68 13.93 3.61
N PHE A 199 -2.66 13.54 2.84
CA PHE A 199 -1.83 14.46 2.05
C PHE A 199 -2.65 15.22 1.01
N GLY A 200 -3.46 14.51 0.23
CA GLY A 200 -4.35 15.13 -0.76
C GLY A 200 -5.32 16.12 -0.13
N SER A 201 -5.85 15.79 1.05
CA SER A 201 -6.78 16.68 1.77
C SER A 201 -6.09 17.92 2.36
N VAL A 202 -4.83 17.80 2.80
CA VAL A 202 -4.04 18.94 3.27
C VAL A 202 -3.71 19.88 2.11
N PHE A 203 -3.32 19.35 0.95
CA PHE A 203 -3.12 20.18 -0.25
C PHE A 203 -4.36 20.99 -0.62
N ILE A 204 -5.56 20.41 -0.52
CA ILE A 204 -6.81 21.14 -0.77
C ILE A 204 -6.99 22.31 0.22
N GLU A 205 -6.69 22.12 1.51
CA GLU A 205 -6.78 23.22 2.48
C GLU A 205 -5.66 24.26 2.26
N LEU A 206 -4.44 23.85 1.91
CA LEU A 206 -3.34 24.75 1.56
C LEU A 206 -3.69 25.64 0.36
N SER A 207 -4.29 25.08 -0.69
CA SER A 207 -4.76 25.83 -1.87
C SER A 207 -5.85 26.86 -1.55
N LYS A 208 -6.60 26.69 -0.44
CA LYS A 208 -7.55 27.71 0.04
C LYS A 208 -6.88 28.80 0.86
N LEU A 209 -5.80 28.46 1.58
CA LEU A 209 -5.06 29.42 2.41
C LEU A 209 -4.11 30.31 1.59
N SER A 210 -3.49 29.77 0.53
CA SER A 210 -2.59 30.49 -0.39
C SER A 210 -3.08 30.35 -1.83
N THR A 211 -4.17 31.07 -2.18
CA THR A 211 -4.90 30.88 -3.44
C THR A 211 -4.12 31.25 -4.69
N ASN A 212 -3.13 32.14 -4.57
CA ASN A 212 -2.40 32.67 -5.73
C ASN A 212 -1.09 31.93 -5.99
N THR A 213 -0.50 31.30 -4.96
CA THR A 213 0.83 30.69 -5.05
C THR A 213 0.75 29.18 -4.98
N MET A 214 0.05 28.61 -3.99
CA MET A 214 0.03 27.16 -3.76
C MET A 214 -0.47 26.35 -4.98
N PRO A 215 -1.57 26.74 -5.68
CA PRO A 215 -1.98 26.03 -6.89
C PRO A 215 -0.94 26.05 -8.01
N LEU A 216 -0.18 27.15 -8.16
CA LEU A 216 0.86 27.26 -9.18
C LEU A 216 2.04 26.34 -8.86
N VAL A 217 2.48 26.31 -7.60
CA VAL A 217 3.54 25.40 -7.14
C VAL A 217 3.11 23.94 -7.30
N LEU A 218 1.86 23.61 -7.01
CA LEU A 218 1.32 22.26 -7.22
C LEU A 218 1.22 21.87 -8.70
N ALA A 219 0.83 22.80 -9.57
CA ALA A 219 0.82 22.56 -11.02
C ALA A 219 2.23 22.32 -11.55
N GLN A 220 3.18 23.19 -11.20
CA GLN A 220 4.61 23.02 -11.55
C GLN A 220 5.16 21.69 -11.01
N THR A 221 4.83 21.32 -9.77
CA THR A 221 5.22 20.04 -9.18
C THR A 221 4.69 18.87 -10.01
N THR A 222 3.43 18.93 -10.41
CA THR A 222 2.80 17.87 -11.21
C THR A 222 3.51 17.70 -12.55
N GLU A 223 3.89 18.81 -13.21
CA GLU A 223 4.69 18.78 -14.44
C GLU A 223 6.10 18.18 -14.23
N ILE A 224 6.76 18.52 -13.11
CA ILE A 224 8.05 17.93 -12.75
C ILE A 224 7.92 16.42 -12.50
N LEU A 225 6.90 15.99 -11.75
CA LEU A 225 6.64 14.58 -11.49
C LEU A 225 6.35 13.82 -12.79
N TYR A 226 5.54 14.39 -13.69
CA TYR A 226 5.20 13.81 -14.98
C TYR A 226 6.42 13.73 -15.93
N SER A 227 7.23 14.78 -16.01
CA SER A 227 8.44 14.78 -16.85
C SER A 227 9.49 13.75 -16.40
N ARG A 228 9.59 13.49 -15.08
CA ARG A 228 10.54 12.53 -14.49
C ARG A 228 9.95 11.12 -14.30
N ILE A 229 8.73 10.87 -14.79
CA ILE A 229 7.96 9.66 -14.47
C ILE A 229 8.59 8.35 -14.99
N GLU A 230 9.45 8.41 -16.01
CA GLU A 230 10.07 7.22 -16.59
C GLU A 230 11.01 6.49 -15.63
N SER A 231 11.71 7.25 -14.79
CA SER A 231 12.62 6.70 -13.78
C SER A 231 11.96 6.56 -12.40
N MET A 232 10.67 6.88 -12.28
CA MET A 232 9.95 6.88 -11.01
C MET A 232 9.67 5.45 -10.52
N HIS A 233 9.89 5.23 -9.23
CA HIS A 233 9.63 3.96 -8.54
C HIS A 233 8.14 3.59 -8.65
N VAL A 234 7.84 2.31 -8.92
CA VAL A 234 6.47 1.82 -9.18
C VAL A 234 5.49 2.14 -8.04
N CYS A 235 5.90 1.96 -6.78
CA CYS A 235 5.08 2.38 -5.63
C CYS A 235 4.77 3.89 -5.61
N ALA A 236 5.72 4.74 -6.01
CA ALA A 236 5.49 6.19 -6.07
C ALA A 236 4.59 6.56 -7.24
N PHE A 237 4.74 5.88 -8.38
CA PHE A 237 3.86 6.00 -9.55
C PHE A 237 2.39 5.73 -9.18
N ASP A 238 2.10 4.63 -8.47
CA ASP A 238 0.73 4.29 -8.05
C ASP A 238 0.11 5.38 -7.15
N ARG A 239 0.90 5.91 -6.22
CA ARG A 239 0.49 6.96 -5.30
C ARG A 239 0.28 8.29 -6.02
N PHE A 240 1.11 8.58 -7.02
CA PHE A 240 0.98 9.76 -7.87
C PHE A 240 -0.30 9.70 -8.70
N VAL A 241 -0.60 8.55 -9.33
CA VAL A 241 -1.88 8.32 -10.03
C VAL A 241 -3.06 8.56 -9.09
N SER A 242 -3.03 7.96 -7.90
CA SER A 242 -4.12 8.01 -6.93
C SER A 242 -4.33 9.44 -6.38
N TRP A 243 -3.24 10.12 -6.02
CA TRP A 243 -3.27 11.51 -5.58
C TRP A 243 -3.79 12.44 -6.68
N PHE A 244 -3.29 12.31 -7.92
CA PHE A 244 -3.63 13.23 -8.99
C PHE A 244 -5.10 13.09 -9.41
N ALA A 245 -5.60 11.86 -9.54
CA ALA A 245 -7.02 11.62 -9.81
C ALA A 245 -7.93 12.19 -8.70
N TYR A 246 -7.55 12.02 -7.43
CA TYR A 246 -8.27 12.60 -6.29
C TYR A 246 -8.19 14.14 -6.28
N HIS A 247 -7.02 14.71 -6.59
CA HIS A 247 -6.84 16.15 -6.69
C HIS A 247 -7.76 16.72 -7.76
N LEU A 248 -7.72 16.17 -8.99
CA LEU A 248 -8.57 16.57 -10.11
C LEU A 248 -10.06 16.51 -9.75
N SER A 249 -10.53 15.47 -9.05
CA SER A 249 -11.95 15.37 -8.67
C SER A 249 -12.42 16.51 -7.76
N ASN A 250 -11.51 17.12 -7.00
CA ASN A 250 -11.82 18.28 -6.14
C ASN A 250 -11.74 19.62 -6.90
N PHE A 251 -11.16 19.64 -8.10
CA PHE A 251 -11.03 20.82 -8.96
C PHE A 251 -11.72 20.63 -10.32
N LYS A 252 -12.89 19.96 -10.30
CA LYS A 252 -13.78 19.75 -11.46
C LYS A 252 -13.15 19.00 -12.65
N PHE A 253 -12.06 18.28 -12.39
CA PHE A 253 -11.22 17.59 -13.38
C PHE A 253 -10.60 18.53 -14.43
N SER A 254 -10.28 19.76 -14.04
CA SER A 254 -9.64 20.74 -14.92
C SER A 254 -8.13 20.52 -14.95
N TRP A 255 -7.58 20.23 -16.13
CA TRP A 255 -6.13 20.12 -16.38
C TRP A 255 -5.81 20.48 -17.83
N SER A 256 -4.60 20.99 -18.07
CA SER A 256 -4.09 21.30 -19.41
C SER A 256 -3.62 20.04 -20.13
N TRP A 257 -4.50 19.07 -20.38
CA TRP A 257 -4.13 17.77 -20.98
C TRP A 257 -3.35 17.88 -22.29
N GLN A 258 -3.59 18.92 -23.09
CA GLN A 258 -2.89 19.16 -24.35
C GLN A 258 -1.37 19.34 -24.17
N GLU A 259 -0.91 19.79 -23.00
CA GLU A 259 0.53 19.93 -22.68
C GLU A 259 1.23 18.55 -22.63
N TRP A 260 0.47 17.47 -22.46
CA TRP A 260 0.96 16.09 -22.42
C TRP A 260 0.66 15.30 -23.71
N ALA A 261 0.31 15.99 -24.81
CA ALA A 261 -0.01 15.33 -26.07
C ALA A 261 1.18 14.57 -26.68
N ASP A 262 2.41 14.88 -26.26
CA ASP A 262 3.64 14.16 -26.66
C ASP A 262 3.58 12.67 -26.30
N CYS A 263 2.85 12.30 -25.24
CA CYS A 263 2.75 10.91 -24.80
C CYS A 263 1.97 10.01 -25.78
N LEU A 264 1.13 10.58 -26.65
CA LEU A 264 0.34 9.84 -27.64
C LEU A 264 1.22 9.18 -28.72
N ALA A 265 2.45 9.67 -28.92
CA ALA A 265 3.40 9.12 -29.88
C ALA A 265 4.32 8.04 -29.26
N LEU A 266 4.23 7.80 -27.95
CA LEU A 266 5.08 6.85 -27.24
C LEU A 266 4.48 5.44 -27.23
N ASP A 267 5.30 4.45 -26.87
CA ASP A 267 4.83 3.09 -26.62
C ASP A 267 3.69 3.11 -25.57
N PRO A 268 2.58 2.37 -25.75
CA PRO A 268 1.50 2.36 -24.77
C PRO A 268 1.95 2.02 -23.35
N GLU A 269 2.93 1.12 -23.16
CA GLU A 269 3.50 0.77 -21.86
C GLU A 269 4.56 1.75 -21.38
N HIS A 270 4.91 2.77 -22.16
CA HIS A 270 5.72 3.88 -21.66
C HIS A 270 5.03 4.53 -20.43
N PRO A 271 5.78 4.94 -19.38
CA PRO A 271 5.20 5.47 -18.15
C PRO A 271 4.29 6.69 -18.31
N LYS A 272 4.61 7.61 -19.23
CA LYS A 272 3.78 8.78 -19.57
C LYS A 272 2.34 8.44 -20.04
N PRO A 273 2.11 7.75 -21.18
CA PRO A 273 0.75 7.42 -21.60
C PRO A 273 0.07 6.47 -20.62
N LYS A 274 0.81 5.55 -19.99
CA LYS A 274 0.26 4.68 -18.93
C LYS A 274 -0.29 5.48 -17.75
N PHE A 275 0.45 6.51 -17.28
CA PHE A 275 0.01 7.38 -16.20
C PHE A 275 -1.31 8.07 -16.54
N VAL A 276 -1.43 8.64 -17.74
CA VAL A 276 -2.67 9.29 -18.19
C VAL A 276 -3.84 8.30 -18.19
N ARG A 277 -3.66 7.09 -18.74
CA ARG A 277 -4.71 6.05 -18.73
C ARG A 277 -5.16 5.69 -17.32
N GLU A 278 -4.21 5.48 -16.42
CA GLU A 278 -4.50 5.08 -15.04
C GLU A 278 -5.15 6.20 -14.22
N VAL A 279 -4.74 7.46 -14.45
CA VAL A 279 -5.38 8.64 -13.86
C VAL A 279 -6.82 8.78 -14.36
N LEU A 280 -7.06 8.69 -15.67
CA LEU A 280 -8.40 8.76 -16.25
C LEU A 280 -9.28 7.59 -15.77
N GLN A 281 -8.72 6.41 -15.62
CA GLN A 281 -9.40 5.25 -15.07
C GLN A 281 -9.82 5.46 -13.60
N LYS A 282 -8.94 6.01 -12.74
CA LYS A 282 -9.27 6.33 -11.34
C LYS A 282 -10.24 7.52 -11.24
N ALA A 283 -10.09 8.52 -12.10
CA ALA A 283 -10.99 9.67 -12.19
C ALA A 283 -12.41 9.25 -12.64
N MET A 284 -12.53 8.28 -13.57
CA MET A 284 -13.81 7.69 -13.96
C MET A 284 -14.53 7.05 -12.77
N ARG A 285 -13.80 6.36 -11.88
CA ARG A 285 -14.39 5.75 -10.66
C ARG A 285 -14.91 6.79 -9.66
N LEU A 286 -14.39 8.02 -9.73
CA LEU A 286 -14.86 9.18 -8.94
C LEU A 286 -15.93 10.00 -9.70
N SER A 287 -16.30 9.58 -10.91
CA SER A 287 -17.23 10.28 -11.79
C SER A 287 -17.97 9.26 -12.70
N PHE A 288 -18.04 9.51 -14.00
CA PHE A 288 -18.64 8.61 -15.00
C PHE A 288 -17.92 8.76 -16.35
N TYR A 289 -18.10 7.79 -17.25
CA TYR A 289 -17.37 7.68 -18.52
C TYR A 289 -17.49 8.93 -19.40
N GLU A 290 -18.72 9.41 -19.63
CA GLU A 290 -18.97 10.56 -20.50
C GLU A 290 -18.24 11.81 -19.98
N ARG A 291 -18.16 11.99 -18.66
CA ARG A 291 -17.41 13.11 -18.07
C ARG A 291 -15.92 13.02 -18.39
N MET A 292 -15.32 11.83 -18.34
CA MET A 292 -13.90 11.66 -18.64
C MET A 292 -13.59 11.92 -20.11
N ARG A 293 -14.48 11.50 -21.02
CA ARG A 293 -14.39 11.82 -22.44
C ARG A 293 -14.47 13.33 -22.70
N ASP A 294 -15.34 14.04 -21.99
CA ASP A 294 -15.58 15.46 -22.23
C ASP A 294 -14.50 16.39 -21.65
N ILE A 295 -13.66 15.93 -20.71
CA ILE A 295 -12.60 16.75 -20.09
C ILE A 295 -11.25 16.69 -20.82
N VAL A 296 -11.07 15.71 -21.72
CA VAL A 296 -9.83 15.54 -22.49
C VAL A 296 -10.01 16.01 -23.94
N PRO A 297 -8.93 16.42 -24.63
CA PRO A 297 -8.97 16.68 -26.07
C PRO A 297 -9.35 15.43 -26.88
N PRO A 298 -9.93 15.57 -28.09
CA PRO A 298 -10.32 14.44 -28.93
C PRO A 298 -9.19 13.43 -29.21
N ASP A 299 -7.96 13.92 -29.40
CA ASP A 299 -6.79 13.08 -29.70
C ASP A 299 -6.40 12.13 -28.55
N PHE A 300 -6.93 12.37 -27.33
CA PHE A 300 -6.73 11.53 -26.15
C PHE A 300 -7.72 10.35 -26.06
N GLU A 301 -8.63 10.19 -27.02
CA GLU A 301 -9.56 9.06 -27.07
C GLU A 301 -8.90 7.67 -26.87
N PRO A 302 -7.71 7.38 -27.45
CA PRO A 302 -7.02 6.10 -27.22
C PRO A 302 -6.56 5.86 -25.78
N LEU A 303 -6.50 6.91 -24.95
CA LEU A 303 -6.12 6.84 -23.54
C LEU A 303 -7.32 6.80 -22.58
N LEU A 304 -8.54 6.94 -23.10
CA LEU A 304 -9.74 6.82 -22.27
C LEU A 304 -9.91 5.38 -21.75
N PRO A 305 -10.44 5.23 -20.52
CA PRO A 305 -10.82 3.91 -20.02
C PRO A 305 -11.93 3.31 -20.88
N GLN A 306 -12.09 1.99 -20.89
CA GLN A 306 -13.26 1.39 -21.54
C GLN A 306 -14.54 1.79 -20.80
N LYS A 307 -15.65 1.91 -21.54
CA LYS A 307 -16.95 2.11 -20.92
C LYS A 307 -17.28 0.91 -20.02
N PRO A 308 -17.62 1.12 -18.74
CA PRO A 308 -17.79 0.04 -17.76
C PRO A 308 -19.11 -0.69 -17.94
N GLU A 309 -19.19 -1.55 -18.96
CA GLU A 309 -20.36 -2.37 -19.28
C GLU A 309 -20.02 -3.87 -19.22
N PRO A 310 -20.95 -4.72 -18.75
CA PRO A 310 -20.74 -6.16 -18.69
C PRO A 310 -20.72 -6.79 -20.10
N LYS A 311 -19.71 -7.60 -20.39
CA LYS A 311 -19.57 -8.35 -21.65
C LYS A 311 -20.16 -9.74 -21.51
N PHE A 312 -21.49 -9.84 -21.62
CA PHE A 312 -22.19 -11.12 -21.44
C PHE A 312 -21.95 -12.07 -22.61
N LYS A 313 -21.24 -13.17 -22.35
CA LYS A 313 -20.82 -14.18 -23.34
C LYS A 313 -21.98 -14.84 -24.10
N PHE A 314 -23.13 -14.99 -23.44
CA PHE A 314 -24.30 -15.73 -23.91
C PHE A 314 -25.44 -14.81 -24.38
N GLY A 315 -25.13 -13.58 -24.80
CA GLY A 315 -26.11 -12.66 -25.37
C GLY A 315 -26.72 -13.19 -26.67
N GLU A 316 -27.77 -12.51 -27.16
CA GLU A 316 -28.53 -12.93 -28.35
C GLU A 316 -27.67 -13.07 -29.62
N ASP A 317 -26.53 -12.38 -29.68
CA ASP A 317 -25.63 -12.38 -30.83
C ASP A 317 -24.69 -13.62 -30.92
N ASN A 318 -24.64 -14.48 -29.89
CA ASN A 318 -23.65 -15.57 -29.81
C ASN A 318 -24.28 -16.96 -29.55
N THR A 319 -25.12 -17.43 -30.47
CA THR A 319 -25.90 -18.68 -30.32
C THR A 319 -25.07 -19.97 -30.29
N SER A 320 -23.78 -19.93 -30.65
CA SER A 320 -22.92 -21.13 -30.75
C SER A 320 -21.98 -21.32 -29.56
N ALA A 321 -22.08 -20.50 -28.51
CA ALA A 321 -21.20 -20.61 -27.34
C ALA A 321 -21.46 -21.92 -26.55
N PRO A 322 -20.41 -22.67 -26.15
CA PRO A 322 -20.57 -23.81 -25.25
C PRO A 322 -21.26 -23.39 -23.96
N GLY A 323 -22.39 -24.03 -23.62
CA GLY A 323 -23.20 -23.67 -22.45
C GLY A 323 -24.32 -22.66 -22.70
N GLN A 324 -24.55 -22.22 -23.95
CA GLN A 324 -25.62 -21.26 -24.30
C GLN A 324 -27.00 -21.72 -23.82
N PHE A 325 -27.39 -22.98 -24.10
CA PHE A 325 -28.67 -23.53 -23.67
C PHE A 325 -28.83 -23.53 -22.14
N LEU A 326 -27.76 -23.90 -21.42
CA LEU A 326 -27.74 -23.88 -19.96
C LEU A 326 -27.86 -22.45 -19.43
N SER A 327 -27.12 -21.50 -20.00
CA SER A 327 -27.20 -20.07 -19.67
C SER A 327 -28.62 -19.52 -19.86
N ASN A 328 -29.25 -19.78 -21.01
CA ASN A 328 -30.64 -19.39 -21.29
C ASN A 328 -31.62 -19.99 -20.26
N THR A 329 -31.44 -21.26 -19.92
CA THR A 329 -32.25 -21.96 -18.91
C THR A 329 -32.08 -21.35 -17.52
N LEU A 330 -30.85 -21.10 -17.10
CA LEU A 330 -30.52 -20.46 -15.83
C LEU A 330 -31.07 -19.04 -15.77
N LEU A 331 -31.01 -18.29 -16.88
CA LEU A 331 -31.49 -16.92 -16.96
C LEU A 331 -33.00 -16.84 -16.69
N VAL A 332 -33.79 -17.73 -17.30
CA VAL A 332 -35.24 -17.84 -17.04
C VAL A 332 -35.51 -18.27 -15.60
N LYS A 333 -34.85 -19.34 -15.14
CA LYS A 333 -35.07 -19.90 -13.80
C LYS A 333 -34.70 -18.91 -12.69
N ILE A 334 -33.57 -18.22 -12.80
CA ILE A 334 -33.11 -17.21 -11.82
C ILE A 334 -34.07 -16.01 -11.77
N ARG A 335 -34.53 -15.51 -12.91
CA ARG A 335 -35.55 -14.43 -12.97
C ARG A 335 -36.87 -14.86 -12.31
N ASN A 336 -37.23 -16.14 -12.43
CA ASN A 336 -38.38 -16.74 -11.77
C ASN A 336 -38.14 -17.16 -10.31
N LYS A 337 -37.08 -16.62 -9.67
CA LYS A 337 -36.76 -16.77 -8.24
C LYS A 337 -36.52 -18.21 -7.77
N ILE A 338 -35.96 -19.06 -8.63
CA ILE A 338 -35.48 -20.40 -8.27
C ILE A 338 -34.62 -20.41 -6.98
N THR A 339 -34.67 -21.53 -6.26
CA THR A 339 -33.87 -21.76 -5.06
C THR A 339 -32.44 -22.19 -5.40
N PRO A 340 -31.45 -21.96 -4.50
CA PRO A 340 -30.08 -22.42 -4.70
C PRO A 340 -29.96 -23.94 -4.89
N GLU A 341 -30.78 -24.72 -4.17
CA GLU A 341 -30.77 -26.19 -4.22
C GLU A 341 -31.24 -26.70 -5.58
N GLU A 342 -32.31 -26.10 -6.13
CA GLU A 342 -32.79 -26.45 -7.47
C GLU A 342 -31.76 -26.09 -8.56
N ILE A 343 -30.99 -25.02 -8.38
CA ILE A 343 -29.92 -24.66 -9.33
C ILE A 343 -28.84 -25.75 -9.38
N ILE A 344 -28.46 -26.34 -8.24
CA ILE A 344 -27.50 -27.44 -8.19
C ILE A 344 -28.01 -28.62 -9.02
N GLU A 345 -29.29 -28.95 -8.93
CA GLU A 345 -29.89 -30.02 -9.73
C GLU A 345 -29.88 -29.69 -11.23
N VAL A 346 -30.18 -28.45 -11.61
CA VAL A 346 -30.05 -27.98 -13.00
C VAL A 346 -28.62 -28.07 -13.50
N LEU A 347 -27.64 -27.79 -12.64
CA LEU A 347 -26.23 -27.90 -13.00
C LEU A 347 -25.77 -29.36 -13.09
N LYS A 348 -26.47 -30.34 -12.49
CA LYS A 348 -26.14 -31.76 -12.66
C LYS A 348 -26.62 -32.31 -14.00
N GLU A 349 -27.72 -31.77 -14.55
CA GLU A 349 -28.28 -32.16 -15.85
C GLU A 349 -27.22 -32.16 -16.96
N PRO A 350 -27.32 -33.04 -17.98
CA PRO A 350 -26.34 -33.10 -19.06
C PRO A 350 -26.25 -31.75 -19.81
N LEU A 351 -25.06 -31.42 -20.31
CA LEU A 351 -24.92 -30.24 -21.18
C LEU A 351 -25.54 -30.55 -22.55
N MET A 352 -26.44 -29.69 -23.00
CA MET A 352 -27.17 -29.86 -24.25
C MET A 352 -26.95 -28.67 -25.18
N LEU A 353 -27.01 -28.93 -26.50
CA LEU A 353 -27.19 -27.91 -27.53
C LEU A 353 -28.65 -27.49 -27.62
N GLU A 354 -28.93 -26.36 -28.28
CA GLU A 354 -30.32 -25.96 -28.59
C GLU A 354 -31.06 -26.98 -29.46
N SER A 355 -30.33 -27.79 -30.24
CA SER A 355 -30.88 -28.92 -31.01
C SER A 355 -31.36 -30.09 -30.14
N GLY A 356 -31.08 -30.07 -28.83
CA GLY A 356 -31.36 -31.17 -27.90
C GLY A 356 -30.30 -32.27 -27.88
N GLU A 357 -29.19 -32.10 -28.63
CA GLU A 357 -28.06 -33.02 -28.61
C GLU A 357 -27.24 -32.89 -27.32
N ILE A 358 -26.91 -34.03 -26.71
CA ILE A 358 -26.11 -34.08 -25.48
C ILE A 358 -24.63 -33.95 -25.84
N ILE A 359 -23.99 -32.89 -25.35
CA ILE A 359 -22.57 -32.58 -25.54
C ILE A 359 -21.73 -33.30 -24.49
N GLU A 360 -22.18 -33.24 -23.24
CA GLU A 360 -21.54 -33.92 -22.12
C GLU A 360 -22.58 -34.61 -21.24
N PRO A 361 -22.22 -35.78 -20.65
CA PRO A 361 -23.11 -36.52 -19.79
C PRO A 361 -23.42 -35.76 -18.50
N VAL A 362 -24.25 -36.36 -17.65
CA VAL A 362 -24.56 -35.87 -16.30
C VAL A 362 -23.26 -35.63 -15.54
N ASP A 363 -23.09 -34.42 -15.00
CA ASP A 363 -21.94 -34.06 -14.16
C ASP A 363 -22.41 -34.05 -12.71
N THR A 364 -22.19 -35.16 -12.01
CA THR A 364 -22.51 -35.27 -10.59
C THR A 364 -21.51 -34.52 -9.71
N THR A 365 -20.32 -34.23 -10.23
CA THR A 365 -19.21 -33.58 -9.53
C THR A 365 -19.24 -32.07 -9.57
N LEU A 366 -20.03 -31.47 -10.48
CA LEU A 366 -20.15 -30.02 -10.68
C LEU A 366 -18.80 -29.31 -10.96
N SER A 367 -17.83 -30.07 -11.47
CA SER A 367 -16.49 -29.57 -11.79
C SER A 367 -16.35 -29.18 -13.26
N ASN A 368 -17.38 -29.35 -14.08
CA ASN A 368 -17.33 -29.00 -15.48
C ASN A 368 -17.15 -27.47 -15.66
N PRO A 369 -16.08 -27.03 -16.37
CA PRO A 369 -15.77 -25.61 -16.50
C PRO A 369 -16.81 -24.81 -17.29
N VAL A 370 -17.49 -25.43 -18.26
CA VAL A 370 -18.57 -24.82 -19.06
C VAL A 370 -19.81 -24.56 -18.18
N LYS A 371 -20.11 -25.46 -17.24
CA LYS A 371 -21.21 -25.27 -16.29
C LYS A 371 -20.93 -24.14 -15.30
N ILE A 372 -19.70 -24.09 -14.79
CA ILE A 372 -19.23 -22.99 -13.93
C ILE A 372 -19.35 -21.67 -14.69
N ASP A 373 -18.83 -21.60 -15.91
CA ASP A 373 -18.88 -20.40 -16.75
C ASP A 373 -20.30 -19.95 -17.03
N ALA A 374 -21.18 -20.86 -17.48
CA ALA A 374 -22.58 -20.55 -17.73
C ALA A 374 -23.29 -19.99 -16.48
N PHE A 375 -23.06 -20.57 -15.31
CA PHE A 375 -23.66 -20.11 -14.06
C PHE A 375 -23.14 -18.73 -13.63
N VAL A 376 -21.82 -18.56 -13.58
CA VAL A 376 -21.18 -17.32 -13.11
C VAL A 376 -21.53 -16.15 -14.02
N GLN A 377 -21.39 -16.33 -15.35
CA GLN A 377 -21.76 -15.32 -16.34
C GLN A 377 -23.23 -14.90 -16.19
N THR A 378 -24.14 -15.87 -16.14
CA THR A 378 -25.59 -15.61 -16.09
C THR A 378 -25.99 -14.89 -14.81
N LEU A 379 -25.54 -15.40 -13.65
CA LEU A 379 -25.92 -14.83 -12.36
C LEU A 379 -25.41 -13.40 -12.21
N LEU A 380 -24.12 -13.18 -12.53
CA LEU A 380 -23.51 -11.85 -12.40
C LEU A 380 -24.05 -10.87 -13.43
N PHE A 381 -24.40 -11.32 -14.64
CA PHE A 381 -25.06 -10.49 -15.65
C PHE A 381 -26.46 -10.04 -15.19
N ILE A 382 -27.27 -10.95 -14.64
CA ILE A 382 -28.59 -10.59 -14.07
C ILE A 382 -28.43 -9.56 -12.94
N ALA A 383 -27.34 -9.65 -12.18
CA ALA A 383 -27.06 -8.79 -11.05
C ALA A 383 -26.20 -7.55 -11.39
N SER A 384 -26.02 -7.24 -12.67
CA SER A 384 -25.10 -6.19 -13.17
C SER A 384 -25.50 -4.75 -12.85
N LYS A 385 -26.72 -4.52 -12.36
CA LYS A 385 -27.26 -3.18 -12.12
C LYS A 385 -26.47 -2.35 -11.09
N SER A 386 -25.93 -2.98 -10.04
CA SER A 386 -25.08 -2.31 -9.05
C SER A 386 -24.31 -3.31 -8.19
N PHE A 387 -23.29 -2.83 -7.47
CA PHE A 387 -22.55 -3.65 -6.49
C PHE A 387 -23.47 -4.36 -5.50
N SER A 388 -24.50 -3.68 -4.98
CA SER A 388 -25.45 -4.29 -4.04
C SER A 388 -26.25 -5.45 -4.64
N HIS A 389 -26.63 -5.37 -5.93
CA HIS A 389 -27.32 -6.47 -6.60
C HIS A 389 -26.38 -7.67 -6.75
N ALA A 390 -25.15 -7.43 -7.21
CA ALA A 390 -24.14 -8.48 -7.36
C ALA A 390 -23.80 -9.15 -6.01
N PHE A 391 -23.64 -8.37 -4.94
CA PHE A 391 -23.37 -8.93 -3.61
C PHE A 391 -24.56 -9.72 -3.05
N ALA A 392 -25.80 -9.26 -3.28
CA ALA A 392 -26.99 -9.98 -2.88
C ALA A 392 -27.12 -11.30 -3.65
N ALA A 393 -26.84 -11.29 -4.95
CA ALA A 393 -26.83 -12.49 -5.79
C ALA A 393 -25.78 -13.50 -5.33
N ILE A 394 -24.53 -13.08 -5.11
CA ILE A 394 -23.46 -13.94 -4.56
C ILE A 394 -23.86 -14.53 -3.21
N THR A 395 -24.45 -13.71 -2.33
CA THR A 395 -24.85 -14.16 -0.99
C THR A 395 -26.01 -15.16 -1.06
N LYS A 396 -27.00 -14.95 -1.94
CA LYS A 396 -28.13 -15.86 -2.14
C LYS A 396 -27.67 -17.23 -2.66
N PHE A 397 -26.72 -17.25 -3.60
CA PHE A 397 -26.27 -18.48 -4.25
C PHE A 397 -24.88 -18.96 -3.77
N ILE A 398 -24.48 -18.56 -2.55
CA ILE A 398 -23.15 -18.88 -1.99
C ILE A 398 -22.87 -20.38 -1.94
N ASN A 399 -23.87 -21.21 -1.63
CA ASN A 399 -23.71 -22.67 -1.57
C ASN A 399 -23.46 -23.26 -2.96
N VAL A 400 -24.08 -22.71 -4.00
CA VAL A 400 -23.83 -23.11 -5.40
C VAL A 400 -22.40 -22.75 -5.79
N PHE A 401 -21.96 -21.52 -5.48
CA PHE A 401 -20.58 -21.10 -5.71
C PHE A 401 -19.56 -21.98 -4.99
N LYS A 402 -19.81 -22.35 -3.74
CA LYS A 402 -18.93 -23.25 -2.98
C LYS A 402 -18.89 -24.67 -3.55
N ALA A 403 -20.03 -25.18 -4.05
CA ALA A 403 -20.06 -26.48 -4.73
C ALA A 403 -19.27 -26.45 -6.05
N LEU A 404 -19.42 -25.39 -6.84
CA LEU A 404 -18.68 -25.19 -8.10
C LEU A 404 -17.19 -24.88 -7.90
N GLY A 405 -16.84 -24.22 -6.79
CA GLY A 405 -15.46 -23.86 -6.41
C GLY A 405 -14.80 -24.85 -5.46
N ALA A 406 -15.26 -26.11 -5.42
CA ALA A 406 -14.74 -27.13 -4.52
C ALA A 406 -13.30 -27.55 -4.84
N THR A 407 -12.84 -27.32 -6.08
CA THR A 407 -11.47 -27.60 -6.53
C THR A 407 -10.76 -26.31 -6.94
N ASP A 408 -9.42 -26.33 -6.95
CA ASP A 408 -8.59 -25.20 -7.39
C ASP A 408 -8.93 -24.77 -8.82
N GLU A 409 -9.11 -25.73 -9.74
CA GLU A 409 -9.54 -25.46 -11.12
C GLU A 409 -10.93 -24.82 -11.17
N GLY A 410 -11.85 -25.23 -10.30
CA GLY A 410 -13.18 -24.63 -10.20
C GLY A 410 -13.13 -23.18 -9.75
N GLN A 411 -12.31 -22.87 -8.73
CA GLN A 411 -12.08 -21.50 -8.27
C GLN A 411 -11.44 -20.63 -9.35
N LEU A 412 -10.44 -21.16 -10.07
CA LEU A 412 -9.83 -20.49 -11.22
C LEU A 412 -10.87 -20.23 -12.33
N GLN A 413 -11.75 -21.18 -12.61
CA GLN A 413 -12.81 -20.99 -13.59
C GLN A 413 -13.82 -19.93 -13.16
N ILE A 414 -14.18 -19.84 -11.87
CA ILE A 414 -15.02 -18.75 -11.33
C ILE A 414 -14.35 -17.39 -11.57
N LEU A 415 -13.05 -17.28 -11.29
CA LEU A 415 -12.28 -16.05 -11.51
C LEU A 415 -12.24 -15.65 -12.99
N ARG A 416 -11.98 -16.59 -13.88
CA ARG A 416 -12.01 -16.41 -15.35
C ARG A 416 -13.36 -15.91 -15.83
N SER A 417 -14.43 -16.60 -15.45
CA SER A 417 -15.79 -16.28 -15.87
C SER A 417 -16.21 -14.89 -15.36
N THR A 418 -15.75 -14.51 -14.17
CA THR A 418 -15.97 -13.18 -13.60
C THR A 418 -15.18 -12.11 -14.36
N PHE A 419 -13.92 -12.39 -14.70
CA PHE A 419 -13.06 -11.49 -15.48
C PHE A 419 -13.60 -11.26 -16.89
N ASP A 420 -14.00 -12.31 -17.60
CA ASP A 420 -14.51 -12.21 -18.97
C ASP A 420 -15.73 -11.28 -19.03
N LEU A 421 -16.65 -11.42 -18.07
CA LEU A 421 -17.83 -10.57 -17.95
C LEU A 421 -17.48 -9.11 -17.62
N TRP A 422 -16.53 -8.88 -16.70
CA TRP A 422 -16.25 -7.57 -16.12
C TRP A 422 -14.92 -6.93 -16.54
N SER A 423 -14.31 -7.42 -17.62
CA SER A 423 -13.00 -6.92 -18.11
C SER A 423 -12.98 -5.42 -18.41
N ALA A 424 -14.13 -4.81 -18.74
CA ALA A 424 -14.26 -3.36 -18.93
C ALA A 424 -14.52 -2.56 -17.65
N ASP A 425 -15.01 -3.19 -16.57
CA ASP A 425 -15.26 -2.57 -15.27
C ASP A 425 -14.31 -3.14 -14.21
N GLN A 426 -13.11 -2.57 -14.19
CA GLN A 426 -12.06 -2.93 -13.23
C GLN A 426 -12.51 -2.75 -11.77
N GLN A 427 -13.39 -1.80 -11.47
CA GLN A 427 -13.85 -1.55 -10.09
C GLN A 427 -14.80 -2.65 -9.63
N MET A 428 -15.77 -3.03 -10.49
CA MET A 428 -16.64 -4.17 -10.24
C MET A 428 -15.82 -5.44 -10.00
N LEU A 429 -14.85 -5.72 -10.87
CA LEU A 429 -13.99 -6.90 -10.74
C LEU A 429 -13.26 -6.93 -9.38
N THR A 430 -12.64 -5.81 -8.96
CA THR A 430 -11.96 -5.73 -7.65
C THR A 430 -12.91 -6.02 -6.49
N VAL A 431 -14.13 -5.45 -6.49
CA VAL A 431 -15.07 -5.65 -5.38
C VAL A 431 -15.72 -7.03 -5.37
N LEU A 432 -15.92 -7.65 -6.53
CA LEU A 432 -16.43 -9.02 -6.64
C LEU A 432 -15.40 -10.03 -6.11
N ILE A 433 -14.12 -9.88 -6.47
CA ILE A 433 -13.05 -10.74 -5.96
C ILE A 433 -12.91 -10.60 -4.43
N ASP A 434 -12.94 -9.37 -3.90
CA ASP A 434 -12.94 -9.15 -2.44
C ASP A 434 -14.17 -9.80 -1.77
N LYS A 435 -15.36 -9.68 -2.37
CA LYS A 435 -16.57 -10.34 -1.85
C LYS A 435 -16.43 -11.86 -1.85
N MET A 436 -15.98 -12.46 -2.96
CA MET A 436 -15.79 -13.91 -3.12
C MET A 436 -14.75 -14.45 -2.13
N LEU A 437 -13.65 -13.72 -1.92
CA LEU A 437 -12.69 -14.00 -0.86
C LEU A 437 -13.39 -13.97 0.50
N LYS A 438 -14.09 -12.89 0.86
CA LYS A 438 -14.74 -12.73 2.18
C LYS A 438 -15.77 -13.83 2.47
N THR A 439 -16.45 -14.33 1.44
CA THR A 439 -17.42 -15.42 1.54
C THR A 439 -16.80 -16.82 1.43
N GLN A 440 -15.47 -16.93 1.29
CA GLN A 440 -14.76 -18.20 1.09
C GLN A 440 -15.30 -19.00 -0.11
N ILE A 441 -15.62 -18.28 -1.20
CA ILE A 441 -15.92 -18.91 -2.50
C ILE A 441 -14.62 -19.23 -3.23
N ILE A 442 -13.63 -18.37 -3.06
CA ILE A 442 -12.27 -18.53 -3.58
C ILE A 442 -11.26 -18.29 -2.47
N GLU A 443 -10.11 -18.92 -2.61
CA GLU A 443 -8.96 -18.79 -1.72
C GLU A 443 -7.95 -17.75 -2.20
N CYS A 444 -7.06 -17.32 -1.29
CA CYS A 444 -6.04 -16.33 -1.61
C CYS A 444 -5.00 -16.89 -2.60
N SER A 445 -4.68 -18.17 -2.50
CA SER A 445 -3.81 -18.94 -3.41
C SER A 445 -4.36 -18.91 -4.84
N SER A 446 -5.66 -19.16 -5.01
CA SER A 446 -6.35 -19.15 -6.31
C SER A 446 -6.29 -17.78 -6.97
N VAL A 447 -6.50 -16.69 -6.21
CA VAL A 447 -6.35 -15.32 -6.73
C VAL A 447 -4.90 -15.03 -7.16
N ALA A 448 -3.92 -15.42 -6.34
CA ALA A 448 -2.51 -15.26 -6.71
C ALA A 448 -2.19 -16.01 -8.01
N ASN A 449 -2.57 -17.29 -8.12
CA ASN A 449 -2.34 -18.08 -9.34
C ASN A 449 -3.06 -17.49 -10.57
N TRP A 450 -4.28 -16.98 -10.42
CA TRP A 450 -5.03 -16.35 -11.49
C TRP A 450 -4.33 -15.08 -12.02
N ILE A 451 -3.82 -14.21 -11.13
CA ILE A 451 -3.10 -12.98 -11.51
C ILE A 451 -1.89 -13.27 -12.39
N PHE A 452 -1.17 -14.35 -12.11
CA PHE A 452 0.01 -14.78 -12.88
C PHE A 452 -0.32 -15.76 -14.03
N SER A 453 -1.60 -15.95 -14.33
CA SER A 453 -2.02 -16.83 -15.43
C SER A 453 -1.79 -16.18 -16.80
N LYS A 454 -1.74 -17.03 -17.84
CA LYS A 454 -1.50 -16.57 -19.23
C LYS A 454 -2.59 -15.63 -19.74
N GLU A 455 -3.81 -15.77 -19.26
CA GLU A 455 -4.95 -14.93 -19.65
C GLU A 455 -4.81 -13.49 -19.14
N MET A 456 -4.09 -13.31 -18.03
CA MET A 456 -3.89 -12.00 -17.41
C MET A 456 -2.72 -11.21 -17.99
N ILE A 457 -1.93 -11.78 -18.91
CA ILE A 457 -0.79 -11.10 -19.55
C ILE A 457 -1.14 -9.69 -20.09
N PRO A 458 -2.28 -9.48 -20.80
CA PRO A 458 -2.63 -8.15 -21.33
C PRO A 458 -2.96 -7.10 -20.25
N ASP A 459 -3.37 -7.55 -19.07
CA ASP A 459 -3.78 -6.70 -17.95
C ASP A 459 -2.73 -6.63 -16.83
N PHE A 460 -1.70 -7.48 -16.89
CA PHE A 460 -0.75 -7.72 -15.81
C PHE A 460 -0.07 -6.44 -15.29
N THR A 461 0.22 -5.48 -16.16
CA THR A 461 0.88 -4.23 -15.77
C THR A 461 -0.10 -3.13 -15.31
N LYS A 462 -1.42 -3.36 -15.37
CA LYS A 462 -2.45 -2.38 -14.96
C LYS A 462 -2.60 -2.35 -13.44
N LEU A 463 -2.85 -1.16 -12.88
CA LEU A 463 -2.83 -0.96 -11.42
C LEU A 463 -3.84 -1.82 -10.67
N TYR A 464 -5.04 -2.03 -11.23
CA TYR A 464 -6.11 -2.74 -10.53
C TYR A 464 -5.76 -4.21 -10.21
N ILE A 465 -4.86 -4.84 -10.98
CA ILE A 465 -4.38 -6.20 -10.70
C ILE A 465 -3.57 -6.24 -9.41
N TRP A 466 -2.72 -5.23 -9.22
CA TRP A 466 -1.88 -5.09 -8.03
C TRP A 466 -2.68 -4.60 -6.82
N ASP A 467 -3.74 -3.81 -7.05
CA ASP A 467 -4.76 -3.53 -6.03
C ASP A 467 -5.40 -4.84 -5.54
N ILE A 468 -5.81 -5.75 -6.45
CA ILE A 468 -6.40 -7.06 -6.09
C ILE A 468 -5.40 -7.93 -5.31
N LEU A 469 -4.14 -8.03 -5.77
CA LEU A 469 -3.12 -8.82 -5.08
C LEU A 469 -2.86 -8.28 -3.67
N SER A 470 -2.65 -6.98 -3.55
CA SER A 470 -2.41 -6.31 -2.27
C SER A 470 -3.60 -6.49 -1.32
N LEU A 471 -4.83 -6.37 -1.83
CA LEU A 471 -6.05 -6.59 -1.05
C LEU A 471 -6.13 -8.04 -0.54
N THR A 472 -5.76 -9.01 -1.38
CA THR A 472 -5.70 -10.44 -1.05
C THR A 472 -4.68 -10.73 0.06
N ILE A 473 -3.44 -10.24 -0.07
CA ILE A 473 -2.39 -10.42 0.94
C ILE A 473 -2.75 -9.71 2.26
N ASN A 474 -3.29 -8.49 2.19
CA ASN A 474 -3.74 -7.74 3.36
C ASN A 474 -4.92 -8.42 4.07
N LYS A 475 -5.80 -9.11 3.33
CA LYS A 475 -6.88 -9.88 3.93
C LYS A 475 -6.32 -11.07 4.72
N MET A 476 -5.38 -11.82 4.14
CA MET A 476 -4.73 -12.94 4.82
C MET A 476 -3.99 -12.46 6.08
N SER A 477 -3.23 -11.37 5.96
CA SER A 477 -2.50 -10.77 7.09
C SER A 477 -3.44 -10.33 8.22
N ARG A 478 -4.54 -9.65 7.89
CA ARG A 478 -5.56 -9.29 8.88
C ARG A 478 -6.26 -10.49 9.51
N HIS A 479 -6.32 -11.63 8.82
CA HIS A 479 -6.87 -12.85 9.39
C HIS A 479 -5.94 -13.42 10.46
N VAL A 480 -4.64 -13.52 10.16
CA VAL A 480 -3.60 -13.95 11.11
C VAL A 480 -3.52 -13.01 12.32
N ASP A 481 -3.52 -11.69 12.09
CA ASP A 481 -3.45 -10.71 13.18
C ASP A 481 -4.67 -10.81 14.11
N ARG A 482 -5.86 -11.07 13.54
CA ARG A 482 -7.08 -11.26 14.33
C ARG A 482 -7.00 -12.51 15.20
N LEU A 483 -6.62 -13.66 14.61
CA LEU A 483 -6.47 -14.91 15.36
C LEU A 483 -5.38 -14.80 16.43
N THR A 484 -4.27 -14.11 16.13
CA THR A 484 -3.19 -13.85 17.09
C THR A 484 -3.71 -13.04 18.28
N ARG A 485 -4.50 -11.99 18.03
CA ARG A 485 -5.09 -11.18 19.10
C ARG A 485 -6.08 -11.99 19.93
N GLU A 486 -6.99 -12.71 19.29
CA GLU A 486 -7.99 -13.54 19.96
C GLU A 486 -7.32 -14.62 20.85
N LEU A 487 -6.24 -15.24 20.37
CA LEU A 487 -5.46 -16.21 21.16
C LEU A 487 -4.77 -15.55 22.36
N ASN A 488 -4.15 -14.37 22.18
CA ASN A 488 -3.50 -13.66 23.27
C ASN A 488 -4.50 -13.23 24.35
N GLU A 489 -5.69 -12.78 23.94
CA GLU A 489 -6.79 -12.45 24.87
C GLU A 489 -7.28 -13.70 25.62
N ALA A 490 -7.41 -14.85 24.94
CA ALA A 490 -7.80 -16.11 25.57
C ALA A 490 -6.76 -16.62 26.57
N ARG A 491 -5.47 -16.57 26.22
CA ARG A 491 -4.35 -16.92 27.12
C ARG A 491 -4.31 -16.02 28.36
N GLU A 492 -4.55 -14.72 28.19
CA GLU A 492 -4.57 -13.80 29.33
C GLU A 492 -5.75 -14.08 30.27
N LYS A 493 -6.94 -14.36 29.71
CA LYS A 493 -8.11 -14.77 30.52
C LYS A 493 -7.83 -16.05 31.29
N LEU A 494 -7.30 -17.08 30.64
CA LEU A 494 -6.92 -18.34 31.28
C LEU A 494 -5.93 -18.12 32.43
N ARG A 495 -4.91 -17.27 32.22
CA ARG A 495 -3.94 -16.90 33.25
C ARG A 495 -4.60 -16.18 34.42
N THR A 496 -5.51 -15.24 34.18
CA THR A 496 -6.22 -14.53 35.24
C THR A 496 -7.15 -15.45 36.04
N THR A 497 -7.85 -16.37 35.38
CA THR A 497 -8.72 -17.37 36.06
C THR A 497 -7.88 -18.33 36.90
N ALA A 498 -6.76 -18.84 36.36
CA ALA A 498 -5.84 -19.69 37.10
C ALA A 498 -5.26 -18.98 38.34
N THR A 499 -4.88 -17.70 38.20
CA THR A 499 -4.37 -16.88 39.32
C THR A 499 -5.46 -16.61 40.36
N ALA A 500 -6.71 -16.38 39.93
CA ALA A 500 -7.86 -16.22 40.84
C ALA A 500 -8.16 -17.52 41.61
N THR A 501 -8.09 -18.68 40.95
CA THR A 501 -8.27 -19.98 41.62
C THR A 501 -7.17 -20.25 42.64
N ILE A 502 -5.92 -19.90 42.34
CA ILE A 502 -4.78 -20.04 43.27
C ILE A 502 -4.94 -19.11 44.49
N ASN A 503 -5.35 -17.86 44.28
CA ASN A 503 -5.56 -16.91 45.39
C ASN A 503 -6.76 -17.27 46.27
N THR A 504 -7.79 -17.94 45.73
CA THR A 504 -8.91 -18.45 46.55
C THR A 504 -8.57 -19.72 47.35
N SER A 505 -7.49 -20.44 46.99
CA SER A 505 -7.05 -21.63 47.73
C SER A 505 -6.10 -21.34 48.90
N ASP A 506 -5.58 -20.10 49.03
CA ASP A 506 -4.67 -19.69 50.11
C ASP A 506 -5.36 -18.87 51.22
N ASP A 507 -6.67 -18.59 51.11
CA ASP A 507 -7.43 -17.81 52.10
C ASP A 507 -8.57 -18.66 52.70
N SER A 508 -8.20 -19.78 53.32
CA SER A 508 -9.05 -20.50 54.27
C SER A 508 -8.42 -20.44 55.65
N ASP A 509 -8.47 -19.26 56.28
CA ASP A 509 -8.61 -19.11 57.74
C ASP A 509 -8.73 -17.62 58.11
N THR A 510 -9.95 -17.09 58.21
CA THR A 510 -10.50 -16.37 59.38
C THR A 510 -11.81 -15.65 59.06
N GLU A 511 -12.85 -15.94 59.83
CA GLU A 511 -14.09 -15.17 59.89
C GLU A 511 -13.84 -13.76 60.46
N THR A 512 -14.48 -12.72 59.90
CA THR A 512 -15.55 -11.91 60.54
C THR A 512 -15.79 -10.53 59.87
N ASP A 513 -17.06 -10.31 59.53
CA ASP A 513 -17.88 -9.09 59.66
C ASP A 513 -17.63 -7.75 58.88
N LYS A 514 -18.77 -7.31 58.30
CA LYS A 514 -19.31 -5.93 58.11
C LYS A 514 -19.04 -5.14 56.81
N ALA A 515 -20.08 -5.14 55.99
CA ALA A 515 -20.81 -4.01 55.39
C ALA A 515 -20.10 -2.68 55.11
N GLU A 516 -20.15 -2.21 53.86
CA GLU A 516 -20.67 -0.87 53.52
C GLU A 516 -20.93 -0.66 52.01
N THR A 517 -21.73 0.35 51.73
CA THR A 517 -22.62 0.52 50.57
C THR A 517 -22.17 1.66 49.64
N LYS A 518 -22.12 1.40 48.31
CA LYS A 518 -22.41 2.32 47.17
C LYS A 518 -21.47 3.55 46.95
N PRO A 519 -21.51 4.28 45.79
CA PRO A 519 -22.54 4.31 44.74
C PRO A 519 -22.12 4.28 43.26
N SER A 520 -23.11 3.91 42.46
CA SER A 520 -23.27 3.97 41.00
C SER A 520 -23.31 5.39 40.43
N ARG A 521 -22.94 5.59 39.14
CA ARG A 521 -23.36 6.72 38.29
C ARG A 521 -23.20 6.39 36.78
N PRO A 522 -23.87 7.10 35.85
CA PRO A 522 -25.02 6.55 35.13
C PRO A 522 -24.80 6.39 33.61
N SER A 523 -25.54 5.43 33.05
CA SER A 523 -25.75 5.15 31.63
C SER A 523 -26.59 6.22 30.93
N THR A 524 -26.14 6.67 29.76
CA THR A 524 -26.97 7.38 28.77
C THR A 524 -27.39 6.39 27.69
N THR A 525 -28.69 6.38 27.40
CA THR A 525 -29.41 5.47 26.52
C THR A 525 -29.36 5.91 25.05
N THR A 526 -29.14 4.99 24.10
CA THR A 526 -29.91 4.97 22.84
C THR A 526 -30.01 3.56 22.25
N PHE A 527 -31.23 3.26 21.79
CA PHE A 527 -31.86 2.03 21.33
C PHE A 527 -31.12 1.15 20.30
N GLY A 528 -31.20 -0.17 20.52
CA GLY A 528 -31.01 -1.24 19.53
C GLY A 528 -30.85 -2.59 20.24
N GLY A 529 -31.95 -3.32 20.45
CA GLY A 529 -32.06 -4.44 21.40
C GLY A 529 -31.01 -5.55 21.25
N GLN A 530 -30.25 -5.76 22.32
CA GLN A 530 -29.57 -7.01 22.64
C GLN A 530 -30.11 -7.50 23.98
N VAL A 531 -30.52 -8.76 24.02
CA VAL A 531 -30.74 -9.54 25.23
C VAL A 531 -29.40 -9.57 26.00
N PRO A 532 -29.36 -9.29 27.32
CA PRO A 532 -28.14 -9.50 28.10
C PRO A 532 -27.85 -10.98 28.14
N MET A 533 -26.74 -11.40 27.52
CA MET A 533 -26.24 -12.77 27.66
C MET A 533 -25.30 -12.79 28.87
N ASP A 534 -25.89 -12.98 30.05
CA ASP A 534 -25.16 -13.34 31.27
C ASP A 534 -24.75 -14.81 31.17
N VAL A 535 -23.52 -15.09 30.72
CA VAL A 535 -22.78 -16.33 31.05
C VAL A 535 -21.28 -16.02 31.04
N GLU A 536 -20.62 -16.25 32.17
CA GLU A 536 -19.17 -16.38 32.28
C GLU A 536 -18.68 -17.53 31.38
N ASP A 537 -18.17 -17.22 30.19
CA ASP A 537 -17.41 -18.20 29.40
C ASP A 537 -16.03 -18.40 30.06
N ASN A 538 -15.92 -19.41 30.92
CA ASN A 538 -14.62 -19.90 31.38
C ASN A 538 -13.85 -20.46 30.18
N VAL A 539 -12.88 -19.70 29.68
CA VAL A 539 -11.94 -20.13 28.63
C VAL A 539 -11.19 -21.37 29.14
N THR A 540 -11.30 -22.49 28.43
CA THR A 540 -10.63 -23.75 28.77
C THR A 540 -9.30 -23.90 28.04
N GLU A 541 -8.40 -24.74 28.58
CA GLU A 541 -7.12 -25.08 27.95
C GLU A 541 -7.32 -25.71 26.55
N GLU A 542 -8.31 -26.60 26.40
CA GLU A 542 -8.68 -27.20 25.11
C GLU A 542 -9.15 -26.16 24.07
N MET A 543 -9.84 -25.10 24.52
CA MET A 543 -10.25 -24.01 23.63
C MET A 543 -9.05 -23.18 23.17
N VAL A 544 -8.07 -22.94 24.04
CA VAL A 544 -6.81 -22.28 23.69
C VAL A 544 -6.01 -23.14 22.71
N GLU A 545 -5.89 -24.45 22.93
CA GLU A 545 -5.21 -25.38 22.02
C GLU A 545 -5.84 -25.37 20.61
N ARG A 546 -7.18 -25.44 20.51
CA ARG A 546 -7.88 -25.31 19.22
C ARG A 546 -7.66 -23.95 18.54
N MET A 547 -7.48 -22.88 19.31
CA MET A 547 -7.17 -21.56 18.76
C MET A 547 -5.72 -21.46 18.28
N GLU A 548 -4.79 -22.16 18.95
CA GLU A 548 -3.39 -22.29 18.53
C GLU A 548 -3.29 -23.05 17.21
N GLU A 549 -3.93 -24.21 17.08
CA GLU A 549 -3.97 -24.98 15.83
C GLU A 549 -4.51 -24.14 14.66
N LYS A 550 -5.61 -23.40 14.88
CA LYS A 550 -6.17 -22.50 13.86
C LYS A 550 -5.21 -21.38 13.47
N LEU A 551 -4.47 -20.83 14.43
CA LEU A 551 -3.49 -19.79 14.16
C LEU A 551 -2.30 -20.35 13.37
N GLU A 552 -1.81 -21.53 13.72
CA GLU A 552 -0.72 -22.20 12.98
C GLU A 552 -1.13 -22.50 11.54
N MET A 553 -2.35 -23.00 11.32
CA MET A 553 -2.90 -23.19 9.97
C MET A 553 -2.95 -21.87 9.19
N ALA A 554 -3.48 -20.80 9.79
CA ALA A 554 -3.56 -19.50 9.11
C ALA A 554 -2.17 -18.89 8.82
N GLN A 555 -1.19 -19.10 9.70
CA GLN A 555 0.20 -18.68 9.47
C GLN A 555 0.87 -19.50 8.36
N ALA A 556 0.58 -20.80 8.28
CA ALA A 556 1.03 -21.67 7.20
C ALA A 556 0.42 -21.21 5.85
N ASP A 557 -0.87 -20.90 5.82
CA ASP A 557 -1.55 -20.37 4.63
C ASP A 557 -0.98 -19.02 4.20
N GLN A 558 -0.69 -18.12 5.15
CA GLN A 558 -0.03 -16.85 4.87
C GLN A 558 1.37 -17.06 4.28
N LYS A 559 2.17 -17.95 4.87
CA LYS A 559 3.50 -18.30 4.37
C LYS A 559 3.41 -18.87 2.95
N ASN A 560 2.51 -19.83 2.72
CA ASN A 560 2.30 -20.44 1.42
C ASN A 560 1.86 -19.43 0.37
N LEU A 561 0.99 -18.47 0.72
CA LEU A 561 0.60 -17.39 -0.17
C LEU A 561 1.81 -16.56 -0.62
N PHE A 562 2.70 -16.16 0.28
CA PHE A 562 3.93 -15.46 -0.09
C PHE A 562 4.85 -16.31 -0.96
N LEU A 563 5.02 -17.60 -0.63
CA LEU A 563 5.82 -18.51 -1.45
C LEU A 563 5.28 -18.62 -2.88
N ILE A 564 3.95 -18.78 -3.05
CA ILE A 564 3.30 -18.82 -4.36
C ILE A 564 3.58 -17.51 -5.12
N VAL A 565 3.35 -16.35 -4.48
CA VAL A 565 3.57 -15.05 -5.13
C VAL A 565 5.02 -14.89 -5.59
N PHE A 566 6.00 -15.17 -4.72
CA PHE A 566 7.41 -15.05 -5.07
C PHE A 566 7.85 -16.07 -6.13
N GLN A 567 7.39 -17.32 -6.04
CA GLN A 567 7.67 -18.35 -7.05
C GLN A 567 7.13 -17.93 -8.42
N ARG A 568 5.92 -17.36 -8.48
CA ARG A 568 5.34 -16.88 -9.74
C ARG A 568 6.12 -15.71 -10.33
N PHE A 569 6.55 -14.75 -9.50
CA PHE A 569 7.44 -13.66 -9.94
C PHE A 569 8.76 -14.19 -10.50
N ILE A 570 9.44 -15.08 -9.76
CA ILE A 570 10.70 -15.69 -10.19
C ILE A 570 10.53 -16.38 -11.54
N MET A 571 9.45 -17.15 -11.71
CA MET A 571 9.16 -17.88 -12.94
C MET A 571 9.02 -16.94 -14.14
N ILE A 572 8.16 -15.91 -14.05
CA ILE A 572 7.90 -15.02 -15.19
C ILE A 572 9.09 -14.10 -15.50
N LEU A 573 9.84 -13.66 -14.48
CA LEU A 573 11.01 -12.82 -14.67
C LEU A 573 12.15 -13.63 -15.30
N SER A 574 12.36 -14.87 -14.83
CA SER A 574 13.36 -15.77 -15.41
C SER A 574 13.01 -16.15 -16.86
N GLU A 575 11.74 -16.45 -17.15
CA GLU A 575 11.27 -16.71 -18.51
C GLU A 575 11.56 -15.53 -19.44
N HIS A 576 11.28 -14.30 -19.00
CA HIS A 576 11.58 -13.09 -19.77
C HIS A 576 13.07 -12.88 -19.98
N LEU A 577 13.89 -13.02 -18.95
CA LEU A 577 15.34 -12.86 -19.03
C LEU A 577 15.97 -13.87 -20.00
N VAL A 578 15.62 -15.15 -19.88
CA VAL A 578 16.08 -16.21 -20.78
C VAL A 578 15.62 -15.96 -22.21
N LYS A 579 14.37 -15.52 -22.41
CA LYS A 579 13.85 -15.20 -23.73
C LYS A 579 14.59 -14.01 -24.38
N CYS A 580 14.85 -12.95 -23.61
CA CYS A 580 15.60 -11.80 -24.09
C CYS A 580 17.05 -12.15 -24.46
N ASP A 581 17.71 -12.97 -23.65
CA ASP A 581 19.06 -13.48 -23.93
C ASP A 581 19.07 -14.34 -25.21
N THR A 582 18.11 -15.26 -25.34
CA THR A 582 17.94 -16.12 -26.53
C THR A 582 17.67 -15.32 -27.80
N ASP A 583 16.83 -14.28 -27.71
CA ASP A 583 16.47 -13.40 -28.83
C ASP A 583 17.54 -12.33 -29.14
N GLY A 584 18.58 -12.18 -28.30
CA GLY A 584 19.56 -11.10 -28.42
C GLY A 584 18.97 -9.70 -28.24
N LYS A 585 17.90 -9.57 -27.44
CA LYS A 585 17.18 -8.29 -27.19
C LYS A 585 17.47 -7.77 -25.79
N PRO A 586 17.43 -6.44 -25.57
CA PRO A 586 17.57 -5.89 -24.24
C PRO A 586 16.42 -6.37 -23.34
N PHE A 587 16.75 -6.86 -22.15
CA PHE A 587 15.75 -7.30 -21.17
C PHE A 587 15.02 -6.12 -20.51
N ASP A 588 15.63 -4.93 -20.48
CA ASP A 588 15.15 -3.71 -19.81
C ASP A 588 13.97 -3.04 -20.54
N THR A 589 12.91 -3.82 -20.73
CA THR A 589 11.64 -3.39 -21.33
C THR A 589 10.75 -2.71 -20.28
N TYR A 590 9.74 -1.94 -20.70
CA TYR A 590 8.76 -1.37 -19.76
C TYR A 590 8.03 -2.45 -18.96
N TRP A 591 7.67 -3.57 -19.59
CA TRP A 591 7.08 -4.71 -18.89
C TRP A 591 8.00 -5.24 -17.79
N TYR A 592 9.31 -5.36 -18.06
CA TYR A 592 10.28 -5.81 -17.06
C TYR A 592 10.40 -4.82 -15.90
N LYS A 593 10.52 -3.51 -16.19
CA LYS A 593 10.60 -2.44 -15.17
C LYS A 593 9.38 -2.45 -14.25
N TYR A 594 8.18 -2.58 -14.80
CA TYR A 594 6.97 -2.72 -13.99
C TYR A 594 7.00 -4.01 -13.18
N THR A 595 7.31 -5.15 -13.79
CA THR A 595 7.26 -6.46 -13.11
C THR A 595 8.26 -6.55 -11.95
N ILE A 596 9.51 -6.12 -12.15
CA ILE A 596 10.53 -6.11 -11.09
C ILE A 596 10.18 -5.10 -9.99
N GLY A 597 9.60 -3.95 -10.36
CA GLY A 597 9.10 -2.96 -9.39
C GLY A 597 7.90 -3.46 -8.58
N ARG A 598 7.07 -4.34 -9.13
CA ARG A 598 5.97 -5.02 -8.41
C ARG A 598 6.50 -6.09 -7.45
N LEU A 599 7.57 -6.80 -7.81
CA LEU A 599 8.28 -7.68 -6.86
C LEU A 599 8.82 -6.86 -5.68
N GLN A 600 9.50 -5.74 -5.95
CA GLN A 600 9.96 -4.80 -4.92
C GLN A 600 8.79 -4.30 -4.05
N GLN A 601 7.66 -3.94 -4.66
CA GLN A 601 6.47 -3.51 -3.94
C GLN A 601 5.96 -4.56 -2.94
N VAL A 602 5.95 -5.85 -3.30
CA VAL A 602 5.52 -6.92 -2.36
C VAL A 602 6.44 -6.98 -1.14
N PHE A 603 7.76 -6.88 -1.33
CA PHE A 603 8.72 -6.81 -0.22
C PHE A 603 8.51 -5.57 0.65
N LEU A 604 8.32 -4.40 0.04
CA LEU A 604 8.17 -3.14 0.77
C LEU A 604 6.83 -3.06 1.51
N ALA A 605 5.72 -3.42 0.88
CA ALA A 605 4.39 -3.33 1.47
C ALA A 605 4.18 -4.30 2.64
N HIS A 606 4.86 -5.46 2.61
CA HIS A 606 4.68 -6.55 3.57
C HIS A 606 5.97 -6.91 4.31
N HIS A 607 6.87 -5.94 4.48
CA HIS A 607 8.22 -6.18 5.03
C HIS A 607 8.19 -6.87 6.40
N GLU A 608 7.21 -6.58 7.26
CA GLU A 608 7.11 -7.14 8.62
C GLU A 608 6.80 -8.65 8.59
N GLN A 609 5.92 -9.07 7.68
CA GLN A 609 5.52 -10.46 7.50
C GLN A 609 6.62 -11.22 6.76
N VAL A 610 7.12 -10.67 5.65
CA VAL A 610 8.14 -11.31 4.82
C VAL A 610 9.44 -11.52 5.58
N GLN A 611 9.82 -10.59 6.49
CA GLN A 611 11.01 -10.75 7.32
C GLN A 611 11.02 -12.06 8.11
N LYS A 612 9.84 -12.51 8.61
CA LYS A 612 9.69 -13.75 9.38
C LYS A 612 10.02 -15.00 8.56
N TYR A 613 9.94 -14.90 7.24
CA TYR A 613 10.15 -16.01 6.32
C TYR A 613 11.47 -15.93 5.55
N SER A 614 12.32 -14.92 5.84
CA SER A 614 13.56 -14.66 5.09
C SER A 614 14.46 -15.88 4.95
N SER A 615 14.61 -16.69 6.01
CA SER A 615 15.43 -17.91 5.97
C SER A 615 14.85 -18.99 5.04
N THR A 616 13.53 -19.13 5.00
CA THR A 616 12.87 -20.05 4.06
C THR A 616 13.01 -19.52 2.62
N LEU A 617 12.85 -18.22 2.42
CA LEU A 617 12.97 -17.58 1.10
C LEU A 617 14.39 -17.72 0.54
N GLU A 618 15.41 -17.49 1.35
CA GLU A 618 16.82 -17.66 0.98
C GLU A 618 17.16 -19.12 0.67
N GLY A 619 16.63 -20.07 1.46
CA GLY A 619 16.91 -21.49 1.28
C GLY A 619 16.17 -22.16 0.12
N LEU A 620 15.00 -21.66 -0.28
CA LEU A 620 14.12 -22.34 -1.26
C LEU A 620 13.87 -21.59 -2.56
N LEU A 621 13.84 -20.25 -2.54
CA LEU A 621 13.41 -19.44 -3.69
C LEU A 621 14.50 -18.51 -4.23
N PHE A 622 15.15 -17.75 -3.34
CA PHE A 622 16.18 -16.78 -3.68
C PHE A 622 17.57 -17.36 -3.40
N THR A 623 17.87 -18.49 -4.04
CA THR A 623 19.16 -19.17 -3.93
C THR A 623 20.22 -18.50 -4.82
N GLN A 624 21.49 -18.90 -4.64
CA GLN A 624 22.62 -18.35 -5.43
C GLN A 624 22.55 -18.67 -6.92
N ASP A 625 21.74 -19.67 -7.32
CA ASP A 625 21.56 -20.06 -8.73
C ASP A 625 20.54 -19.17 -9.46
N LEU A 626 19.79 -18.34 -8.73
CA LEU A 626 18.82 -17.42 -9.31
C LEU A 626 19.52 -16.28 -10.04
N ASP A 627 18.92 -15.82 -11.15
CA ASP A 627 19.44 -14.66 -11.89
C ASP A 627 19.68 -13.46 -10.97
N MET A 628 20.87 -12.84 -11.14
CA MET A 628 21.35 -11.78 -10.26
C MET A 628 20.39 -10.59 -10.19
N HIS A 629 19.68 -10.25 -11.27
CA HIS A 629 18.76 -9.12 -11.27
C HIS A 629 17.55 -9.34 -10.35
N ILE A 630 17.08 -10.59 -10.24
CA ILE A 630 15.98 -10.96 -9.34
C ILE A 630 16.51 -11.10 -7.92
N LEU A 631 17.67 -11.76 -7.76
CA LEU A 631 18.31 -11.96 -6.46
C LEU A 631 18.70 -10.63 -5.79
N GLU A 632 19.09 -9.63 -6.56
CA GLU A 632 19.44 -8.31 -6.05
C GLU A 632 18.26 -7.67 -5.29
N VAL A 633 17.02 -7.81 -5.78
CA VAL A 633 15.83 -7.29 -5.09
C VAL A 633 15.69 -7.87 -3.67
N PHE A 634 15.98 -9.16 -3.51
CA PHE A 634 15.96 -9.81 -2.20
C PHE A 634 17.11 -9.33 -1.31
N HIS A 635 18.32 -9.16 -1.86
CA HIS A 635 19.44 -8.58 -1.11
C HIS A 635 19.19 -7.13 -0.67
N GLN A 636 18.53 -6.33 -1.50
CA GLN A 636 18.13 -4.96 -1.16
C GLN A 636 17.11 -4.98 -0.01
N PHE A 637 16.15 -5.91 -0.03
CA PHE A 637 15.19 -6.11 1.06
C PHE A 637 15.88 -6.47 2.39
N LEU A 638 16.82 -7.44 2.37
CA LEU A 638 17.57 -7.81 3.57
C LEU A 638 18.37 -6.63 4.13
N ALA A 639 18.88 -5.75 3.27
CA ALA A 639 19.63 -4.57 3.65
C ALA A 639 18.81 -3.49 4.38
N LEU A 640 17.47 -3.62 4.46
CA LEU A 640 16.61 -2.71 5.22
C LEU A 640 16.74 -2.91 6.74
N ARG A 641 17.24 -4.07 7.18
CA ARG A 641 17.41 -4.42 8.60
C ARG A 641 18.78 -5.01 8.95
N SER A 642 19.73 -4.96 8.01
CA SER A 642 21.09 -5.52 8.14
C SER A 642 22.03 -4.65 8.96
#